data_AF-A0A848UUB1-F1
#
_entry.id   AF-A0A848UUB1-F1
#
_cell.length_a   1.000
_cell.length_b   1.000
_cell.length_c   1.000
_cell.angle_alpha   90.00
_cell.angle_beta   90.00
_cell.angle_gamma   90.00
#
_symmetry.space_group_name_H-M   'P 1'
#
loop_
_entity.id
_entity.type
_entity.pdbx_description
1 polymer ?
#
loop_
_entity_poly.entity_id
_entity_poly.type
_entity_poly.pdbx_seq_one_letter_code
_entity_poly.pdbx_strand_id
1 'polypeptide(L)'
;ASGGAPTAVDFGVNDASCGPVFGCTDPNACNFNSEATAPDYSCTYPGCTDYEAPNYNSWAGCDDGSCFEPDCGTIVDLYAYSGDVVSDVTLSNFDGEIIEVFQANADSIDFWDQVCLPDGCYNLSIEANSDFFWSYLSVSYFNELDGQYVYFSTEQQQPENGLLELPFAIGQDCGLTYGCTDPWACNYDAEADYPDWNCTYPGCVDSSALNYNPYAGCDDGSCEYPVPCYANEVTLILFDSFGDGWNGAQYAISQSGEVLYSGTLEAGSYGLVDLCLEDGCFQIEVGGGSFDSEISWDLLLGDVYLASGLAPSAVDFGINDANCGPVFGCIDPSACNFNGEATASDYSCTYPGCTNPDSPNYNPWAGCDDGSCFEPDCGTVVDIYAYSGSNISDVTLSNFEGEILEIFQASTDSIDFWAQVCLPDGCYTLSVEASDAFFWSYLSVYYDYDQDGQYEYFSTEQQQPEGGLLELPFAIGVDCGLTFGCTDPWACNFDPEADYPDWNCTYPGCTDSLADNYNPYAGCDDGSCEYTEPCEGVEALLYVCTYANGWEVGLSIADELGNEVIEVNDLPATTISYFDICLDSASCYTTTMTNNTSTGWYGGYYWITVDGYQIVEGELDDDLSVELQSFSIGDNSCPIYGCTDPEALNYNAEATEDDGSCEYPEPCDFNQLYILLYDSFGDGWNGDSYTISNADGEVVSSGTLEAGSDQTDVLCLPDGCYFISTGGGSFDSENSWEIILGDVLIASGTSPMSSVFIVGEADCDLVLGCTDAEACNYSSEANYNDGSCCYPGCMDPSAINFDPWACCDNGGCLYGPENDLCSGAFPLELGTTLVTNEGAWL
;
A
#
# COMPACT_ATOMS: atom_id res chain seq x y z
N ALA A 1 14.88 -12.87 2.24
CA ALA A 1 16.28 -12.62 2.69
C ALA A 1 17.21 -13.69 2.13
N SER A 2 18.42 -13.31 1.72
CA SER A 2 19.41 -14.18 1.06
C SER A 2 20.32 -14.96 2.02
N GLY A 3 20.41 -16.29 1.83
CA GLY A 3 21.66 -17.06 1.92
C GLY A 3 21.88 -18.01 3.10
N GLY A 4 22.07 -19.31 2.83
CA GLY A 4 22.86 -20.21 3.70
C GLY A 4 22.60 -21.74 3.61
N ALA A 5 23.36 -22.43 2.73
CA ALA A 5 23.72 -23.88 2.70
C ALA A 5 22.67 -24.96 2.35
N PRO A 6 23.01 -25.96 1.48
CA PRO A 6 22.13 -27.08 1.16
C PRO A 6 22.38 -28.24 2.13
N THR A 7 21.39 -28.57 2.95
CA THR A 7 21.25 -29.90 3.53
C THR A 7 20.26 -30.65 2.65
N ALA A 8 20.73 -31.70 1.99
CA ALA A 8 19.88 -32.66 1.29
C ALA A 8 18.92 -33.32 2.31
N VAL A 9 17.64 -33.28 2.01
CA VAL A 9 16.59 -34.09 2.64
C VAL A 9 16.02 -35.02 1.56
N ASP A 10 15.85 -36.27 1.98
CA ASP A 10 15.43 -37.47 1.29
C ASP A 10 14.03 -37.34 0.64
N PHE A 11 13.87 -37.79 -0.61
CA PHE A 11 12.57 -37.93 -1.28
C PHE A 11 12.16 -39.41 -1.28
N GLY A 12 11.40 -39.79 -0.26
CA GLY A 12 10.62 -41.02 -0.26
C GLY A 12 9.27 -40.81 -0.94
N VAL A 13 9.04 -41.54 -2.03
CA VAL A 13 7.74 -41.69 -2.70
C VAL A 13 6.85 -42.62 -1.86
N ASN A 14 5.57 -42.26 -1.71
CA ASN A 14 4.47 -42.96 -1.01
C ASN A 14 4.34 -42.82 0.52
N ASP A 15 4.22 -41.59 1.00
CA ASP A 15 3.30 -41.30 2.10
C ASP A 15 2.51 -40.02 1.77
N ALA A 16 1.20 -40.06 1.91
CA ALA A 16 0.33 -38.90 1.79
C ALA A 16 0.50 -38.06 3.06
N SER A 17 1.59 -37.30 3.15
CA SER A 17 1.77 -36.15 4.05
C SER A 17 3.20 -35.60 3.93
N CYS A 18 3.36 -34.30 4.18
CA CYS A 18 4.63 -33.57 4.35
C CYS A 18 5.18 -32.77 3.15
N GLY A 19 4.32 -32.04 2.45
CA GLY A 19 4.62 -30.63 2.14
C GLY A 19 4.11 -29.73 3.28
N PRO A 20 4.59 -28.49 3.46
CA PRO A 20 3.90 -27.55 4.34
C PRO A 20 2.45 -27.43 3.85
N VAL A 21 1.50 -27.96 4.61
CA VAL A 21 0.08 -27.71 4.36
C VAL A 21 -0.10 -26.24 4.71
N PHE A 22 -0.27 -25.44 3.67
CA PHE A 22 -0.50 -24.02 3.78
C PHE A 22 -1.94 -23.80 4.21
N GLY A 23 -2.11 -22.99 5.23
CA GLY A 23 -3.41 -22.72 5.83
C GLY A 23 -3.21 -21.95 7.11
N CYS A 24 -4.30 -21.44 7.68
CA CYS A 24 -4.21 -20.76 8.94
C CYS A 24 -3.75 -21.74 10.04
N THR A 25 -2.53 -21.54 10.56
CA THR A 25 -1.96 -22.38 11.64
C THR A 25 -2.38 -21.92 13.03
N ASP A 26 -3.16 -20.82 13.13
CA ASP A 26 -3.62 -20.26 14.40
C ASP A 26 -4.91 -20.96 14.87
N PRO A 27 -4.87 -21.71 15.99
CA PRO A 27 -6.04 -22.44 16.52
C PRO A 27 -7.25 -21.57 16.85
N ASN A 28 -7.05 -20.25 16.97
CA ASN A 28 -8.09 -19.30 17.30
C ASN A 28 -8.74 -18.64 16.07
N ALA A 29 -8.27 -18.93 14.85
CA ALA A 29 -8.86 -18.40 13.63
C ALA A 29 -10.08 -19.23 13.17
N CYS A 30 -11.03 -18.56 12.53
CA CYS A 30 -12.23 -19.16 11.92
C CYS A 30 -11.91 -20.23 10.88
N ASN A 31 -10.87 -20.00 10.09
CA ASN A 31 -10.37 -20.94 9.10
C ASN A 31 -9.11 -21.66 9.57
N PHE A 32 -8.96 -21.86 10.89
CA PHE A 32 -7.90 -22.69 11.44
C PHE A 32 -7.90 -24.07 10.79
N ASN A 33 -6.74 -24.44 10.23
CA ASN A 33 -6.52 -25.75 9.67
C ASN A 33 -5.58 -26.53 10.59
N SER A 34 -6.11 -27.54 11.28
CA SER A 34 -5.33 -28.40 12.17
C SER A 34 -4.31 -29.29 11.47
N GLU A 35 -4.40 -29.42 10.14
CA GLU A 35 -3.44 -30.12 9.30
C GLU A 35 -2.38 -29.16 8.72
N ALA A 36 -2.56 -27.83 8.86
CA ALA A 36 -1.61 -26.83 8.38
C ALA A 36 -0.29 -26.89 9.15
N THR A 37 0.81 -26.94 8.40
CA THR A 37 2.18 -27.00 8.95
C THR A 37 3.02 -25.78 8.57
N ALA A 38 2.48 -24.84 7.78
CA ALA A 38 3.02 -23.49 7.57
C ALA A 38 1.90 -22.45 7.31
N PRO A 39 2.05 -21.19 7.79
CA PRO A 39 1.05 -20.15 7.58
C PRO A 39 1.06 -19.61 6.14
N ASP A 40 -0.13 -19.43 5.58
CA ASP A 40 -0.40 -18.80 4.27
C ASP A 40 -0.92 -17.36 4.39
N TYR A 41 -0.98 -16.84 5.63
CA TYR A 41 -1.57 -15.55 6.01
C TYR A 41 -3.07 -15.43 5.71
N SER A 42 -3.78 -16.55 5.50
CA SER A 42 -5.23 -16.54 5.26
C SER A 42 -6.06 -16.50 6.55
N CYS A 43 -5.45 -16.44 7.74
CA CYS A 43 -6.15 -16.45 9.01
C CYS A 43 -7.21 -15.35 9.09
N THR A 44 -8.48 -15.78 9.09
CA THR A 44 -9.64 -14.95 9.37
C THR A 44 -10.02 -15.18 10.82
N TYR A 45 -10.24 -14.11 11.56
CA TYR A 45 -10.44 -14.20 13.00
C TYR A 45 -11.93 -14.10 13.36
N PRO A 46 -12.35 -14.76 14.45
CA PRO A 46 -13.73 -14.70 14.90
C PRO A 46 -14.10 -13.30 15.40
N GLY A 47 -15.33 -12.89 15.14
CA GLY A 47 -15.88 -11.60 15.59
C GLY A 47 -17.32 -11.44 15.11
N CYS A 48 -18.03 -10.39 15.52
CA CYS A 48 -19.43 -10.28 15.16
C CYS A 48 -19.65 -10.01 13.67
N THR A 49 -20.47 -10.83 13.00
CA THR A 49 -20.77 -10.74 11.56
C THR A 49 -22.13 -10.12 11.23
N ASP A 50 -22.92 -9.75 12.24
CA ASP A 50 -24.23 -9.09 12.07
C ASP A 50 -24.06 -7.58 11.88
N TYR A 51 -24.36 -7.05 10.68
CA TYR A 51 -24.20 -5.62 10.36
C TYR A 51 -25.12 -4.70 11.19
N GLU A 52 -26.17 -5.24 11.81
CA GLU A 52 -27.07 -4.50 12.70
C GLU A 52 -26.59 -4.53 14.17
N ALA A 53 -25.59 -5.36 14.51
CA ALA A 53 -25.03 -5.43 15.86
C ALA A 53 -23.97 -4.33 16.10
N PRO A 54 -23.94 -3.66 17.26
CA PRO A 54 -23.02 -2.56 17.54
C PRO A 54 -21.53 -2.92 17.54
N ASN A 55 -21.17 -4.19 17.74
CA ASN A 55 -19.81 -4.68 17.66
C ASN A 55 -19.52 -5.42 16.35
N TYR A 56 -20.30 -5.15 15.30
CA TYR A 56 -20.06 -5.65 13.95
C TYR A 56 -18.61 -5.41 13.53
N ASN A 57 -17.93 -6.48 13.14
CA ASN A 57 -16.57 -6.43 12.63
C ASN A 57 -16.58 -6.83 11.16
N SER A 58 -16.40 -5.85 10.27
CA SER A 58 -16.34 -6.06 8.82
C SER A 58 -15.15 -6.92 8.35
N TRP A 59 -14.24 -7.29 9.24
CA TRP A 59 -13.10 -8.17 9.00
C TRP A 59 -13.25 -9.55 9.69
N ALA A 60 -14.35 -9.80 10.40
CA ALA A 60 -14.61 -11.10 11.01
C ALA A 60 -14.97 -12.14 9.93
N GLY A 61 -14.29 -13.29 9.95
CA GLY A 61 -14.55 -14.40 9.01
C GLY A 61 -15.62 -15.38 9.49
N CYS A 62 -15.99 -15.33 10.76
CA CYS A 62 -17.04 -16.14 11.36
C CYS A 62 -17.52 -15.52 12.67
N ASP A 63 -18.81 -15.69 12.97
CA ASP A 63 -19.42 -15.24 14.22
C ASP A 63 -18.95 -16.12 15.39
N ASP A 64 -18.30 -15.51 16.38
CA ASP A 64 -17.93 -16.15 17.64
C ASP A 64 -19.03 -16.10 18.70
N GLY A 65 -20.20 -15.60 18.34
CA GLY A 65 -21.31 -15.34 19.25
C GLY A 65 -21.08 -14.09 20.09
N SER A 66 -20.12 -13.22 19.72
CA SER A 66 -19.99 -11.89 20.31
C SER A 66 -21.07 -10.93 19.81
N CYS A 67 -21.81 -11.25 18.74
CA CYS A 67 -22.96 -10.44 18.32
C CYS A 67 -24.01 -10.38 19.43
N PHE A 68 -24.20 -9.19 20.00
CA PHE A 68 -25.27 -8.95 20.97
C PHE A 68 -26.38 -8.10 20.34
N GLU A 69 -27.62 -8.57 20.46
CA GLU A 69 -28.83 -7.74 20.29
C GLU A 69 -28.76 -6.55 21.27
N PRO A 70 -29.40 -5.40 20.97
CA PRO A 70 -29.21 -4.16 21.69
C PRO A 70 -29.75 -4.24 23.12
N ASP A 71 -28.87 -4.69 24.01
CA ASP A 71 -28.77 -4.28 25.40
C ASP A 71 -27.36 -3.68 25.64
N CYS A 72 -26.73 -3.09 24.60
CA CYS A 72 -25.51 -2.30 24.83
C CYS A 72 -25.87 -1.08 25.65
N GLY A 73 -25.17 -0.87 26.77
CA GLY A 73 -25.32 0.35 27.56
C GLY A 73 -24.88 1.56 26.75
N THR A 74 -23.56 1.74 26.60
CA THR A 74 -22.99 2.90 25.91
C THR A 74 -21.89 2.45 24.96
N ILE A 75 -21.91 2.95 23.72
CA ILE A 75 -20.83 2.78 22.73
C ILE A 75 -19.71 3.73 23.11
N VAL A 76 -18.49 3.20 23.23
CA VAL A 76 -17.31 3.94 23.67
C VAL A 76 -16.22 3.80 22.63
N ASP A 77 -15.77 4.92 22.09
CA ASP A 77 -14.57 4.99 21.26
C ASP A 77 -13.33 4.98 22.17
N LEU A 78 -12.39 4.10 21.88
CA LEU A 78 -11.08 4.01 22.50
C LEU A 78 -10.02 4.38 21.47
N TYR A 79 -9.01 5.13 21.90
CA TYR A 79 -7.86 5.44 21.07
C TYR A 79 -6.58 5.35 21.90
N ALA A 80 -5.55 4.73 21.35
CA ALA A 80 -4.22 4.72 21.95
C ALA A 80 -3.14 4.93 20.89
N TYR A 81 -2.17 5.75 21.25
CA TYR A 81 -0.98 6.00 20.46
C TYR A 81 0.28 5.86 21.31
N SER A 82 1.30 5.21 20.79
CA SER A 82 2.65 5.24 21.38
C SER A 82 3.73 4.96 20.32
N GLY A 83 4.78 5.76 20.37
CA GLY A 83 5.71 5.99 19.26
C GLY A 83 6.89 5.03 19.08
N ASP A 84 7.02 3.96 19.89
CA ASP A 84 8.02 2.87 19.71
C ASP A 84 7.72 1.68 20.66
N VAL A 85 8.15 0.45 20.32
CA VAL A 85 7.91 -0.87 20.97
C VAL A 85 7.19 -0.84 22.34
N VAL A 86 5.88 -1.13 22.31
CA VAL A 86 4.98 -1.10 23.48
C VAL A 86 4.33 -2.47 23.72
N SER A 87 3.86 -2.70 24.94
CA SER A 87 2.99 -3.84 25.29
C SER A 87 1.55 -3.63 24.79
N ASP A 88 0.72 -4.66 24.93
CA ASP A 88 -0.70 -4.62 24.60
C ASP A 88 -1.47 -3.59 25.43
N VAL A 89 -2.49 -2.97 24.82
CA VAL A 89 -3.41 -2.09 25.54
C VAL A 89 -4.48 -2.93 26.21
N THR A 90 -4.69 -2.76 27.51
CA THR A 90 -5.63 -3.54 28.30
C THR A 90 -6.81 -2.67 28.75
N LEU A 91 -8.02 -3.10 28.44
CA LEU A 91 -9.26 -2.58 29.01
C LEU A 91 -9.71 -3.49 30.15
N SER A 92 -9.94 -2.92 31.33
CA SER A 92 -10.36 -3.66 32.53
C SER A 92 -11.45 -2.92 33.30
N ASN A 93 -12.20 -3.65 34.13
CA ASN A 93 -13.05 -3.02 35.14
C ASN A 93 -12.26 -2.76 36.43
N PHE A 94 -12.82 -1.93 37.33
CA PHE A 94 -12.17 -1.60 38.61
C PHE A 94 -12.02 -2.79 39.57
N ASP A 95 -12.68 -3.92 39.32
CA ASP A 95 -12.49 -5.16 40.06
C ASP A 95 -11.26 -5.95 39.56
N GLY A 96 -10.59 -5.48 38.51
CA GLY A 96 -9.38 -6.06 37.92
C GLY A 96 -9.67 -7.17 36.91
N GLU A 97 -10.91 -7.32 36.46
CA GLU A 97 -11.27 -8.21 35.36
C GLU A 97 -10.91 -7.56 34.03
N ILE A 98 -10.13 -8.27 33.22
CA ILE A 98 -9.77 -7.84 31.87
C ILE A 98 -10.99 -8.07 30.98
N ILE A 99 -11.47 -7.00 30.36
CA ILE A 99 -12.56 -7.02 29.40
C ILE A 99 -11.99 -7.35 28.02
N GLU A 100 -10.92 -6.67 27.63
CA GLU A 100 -10.33 -6.78 26.30
C GLU A 100 -8.84 -6.42 26.31
N VAL A 101 -8.07 -7.02 25.40
CA VAL A 101 -6.64 -6.78 25.22
C VAL A 101 -6.36 -6.53 23.73
N PHE A 102 -5.91 -5.34 23.40
CA PHE A 102 -5.57 -4.93 22.04
C PHE A 102 -4.08 -5.15 21.80
N GLN A 103 -3.75 -6.06 20.88
CA GLN A 103 -2.37 -6.48 20.62
C GLN A 103 -1.56 -5.38 19.90
N ALA A 104 -0.37 -5.07 20.41
CA ALA A 104 0.54 -4.10 19.76
C ALA A 104 1.41 -4.78 18.68
N ASN A 105 1.59 -4.11 17.52
CA ASN A 105 2.56 -4.54 16.51
C ASN A 105 3.97 -4.05 16.86
N ALA A 106 5.00 -4.77 16.40
CA ALA A 106 6.36 -4.74 16.96
C ALA A 106 7.10 -3.39 17.00
N ASP A 107 6.60 -2.32 16.36
CA ASP A 107 7.32 -1.05 16.19
C ASP A 107 6.55 0.21 16.65
N SER A 108 5.22 0.18 16.83
CA SER A 108 4.41 1.29 17.41
C SER A 108 2.96 0.83 17.59
N ILE A 109 2.18 1.55 18.39
CA ILE A 109 0.72 1.39 18.44
C ILE A 109 0.05 2.72 18.06
N ASP A 110 -0.88 2.66 17.13
CA ASP A 110 -1.78 3.75 16.74
C ASP A 110 -3.09 3.06 16.38
N PHE A 111 -4.00 2.94 17.34
CA PHE A 111 -5.25 2.21 17.17
C PHE A 111 -6.45 3.02 17.65
N TRP A 112 -7.55 2.83 16.94
CA TRP A 112 -8.87 3.33 17.26
C TRP A 112 -9.83 2.13 17.24
N ASP A 113 -10.65 1.98 18.27
CA ASP A 113 -11.63 0.90 18.35
C ASP A 113 -12.91 1.33 19.07
N GLN A 114 -14.03 0.64 18.83
CA GLN A 114 -15.30 0.90 19.49
C GLN A 114 -15.73 -0.29 20.33
N VAL A 115 -15.89 -0.06 21.64
CA VAL A 115 -16.30 -1.10 22.60
C VAL A 115 -17.64 -0.74 23.21
N CYS A 116 -18.51 -1.74 23.35
CA CYS A 116 -19.76 -1.60 24.09
C CYS A 116 -19.55 -1.92 25.57
N LEU A 117 -19.75 -0.92 26.42
CA LEU A 117 -19.59 -1.04 27.87
C LEU A 117 -20.91 -0.72 28.59
N PRO A 118 -21.33 -1.54 29.58
CA PRO A 118 -22.46 -1.20 30.45
C PRO A 118 -22.11 -0.05 31.41
N ASP A 119 -23.10 0.41 32.18
CA ASP A 119 -22.83 1.35 33.29
C ASP A 119 -21.83 0.72 34.28
N GLY A 120 -20.70 1.39 34.52
CA GLY A 120 -19.60 0.81 35.27
C GLY A 120 -18.36 1.72 35.36
N CYS A 121 -17.34 1.20 36.03
CA CYS A 121 -16.05 1.86 36.23
C CYS A 121 -14.96 1.05 35.52
N TYR A 122 -14.25 1.69 34.61
CA TYR A 122 -13.34 1.07 33.66
C TYR A 122 -11.98 1.74 33.67
N ASN A 123 -10.96 1.00 33.25
CA ASN A 123 -9.60 1.47 33.16
C ASN A 123 -8.97 0.99 31.85
N LEU A 124 -8.50 1.93 31.05
CA LEU A 124 -7.71 1.67 29.84
C LEU A 124 -6.23 1.86 30.20
N SER A 125 -5.38 0.88 29.95
CA SER A 125 -3.98 0.93 30.37
C SER A 125 -3.00 0.40 29.32
N ILE A 126 -1.78 0.94 29.33
CA ILE A 126 -0.67 0.49 28.48
C ILE A 126 0.64 0.46 29.30
N GLU A 127 1.42 -0.63 29.17
CA GLU A 127 2.70 -0.80 29.87
C GLU A 127 3.88 -0.55 28.91
N ALA A 128 4.82 0.30 29.32
CA ALA A 128 6.00 0.62 28.51
C ALA A 128 7.12 -0.43 28.73
N ASN A 129 7.57 -1.09 27.66
CA ASN A 129 8.61 -2.15 27.72
C ASN A 129 10.05 -1.66 27.51
N SER A 130 10.29 -0.36 27.28
CA SER A 130 11.64 0.19 27.09
C SER A 130 11.79 1.66 27.53
N ASP A 131 13.01 2.20 27.46
CA ASP A 131 13.38 3.53 27.94
C ASP A 131 12.90 4.68 27.03
N PHE A 132 12.19 5.66 27.62
CA PHE A 132 11.87 7.00 27.10
C PHE A 132 11.02 7.07 25.83
N PHE A 133 9.70 7.07 25.98
CA PHE A 133 8.77 7.46 24.91
C PHE A 133 7.46 8.06 25.46
N TRP A 134 6.70 8.68 24.55
CA TRP A 134 5.42 9.33 24.82
C TRP A 134 4.29 8.36 24.45
N SER A 135 3.37 8.14 25.39
CA SER A 135 2.14 7.37 25.16
C SER A 135 0.93 8.25 25.41
N TYR A 136 -0.13 8.01 24.66
CA TYR A 136 -1.40 8.72 24.69
C TYR A 136 -2.55 7.72 24.68
N LEU A 137 -3.52 7.92 25.56
CA LEU A 137 -4.78 7.17 25.62
C LEU A 137 -5.93 8.18 25.55
N SER A 138 -7.01 7.86 24.86
CA SER A 138 -8.26 8.60 24.97
C SER A 138 -9.48 7.71 24.85
N VAL A 139 -10.58 8.17 25.44
CA VAL A 139 -11.87 7.50 25.52
C VAL A 139 -12.95 8.54 25.24
N SER A 140 -13.86 8.27 24.32
CA SER A 140 -15.05 9.10 24.11
C SER A 140 -16.33 8.29 24.04
N TYR A 141 -17.43 8.87 24.49
CA TYR A 141 -18.76 8.28 24.30
C TYR A 141 -19.86 9.33 24.33
N PHE A 142 -21.01 9.01 23.73
CA PHE A 142 -22.18 9.88 23.79
C PHE A 142 -23.03 9.55 25.02
N ASN A 143 -23.19 10.51 25.93
CA ASN A 143 -24.09 10.35 27.08
C ASN A 143 -25.51 10.75 26.68
N GLU A 144 -26.38 9.77 26.48
CA GLU A 144 -27.77 9.99 26.08
C GLU A 144 -28.62 10.76 27.11
N LEU A 145 -28.25 10.75 28.40
CA LEU A 145 -28.99 11.46 29.45
C LEU A 145 -28.80 12.98 29.37
N ASP A 146 -27.60 13.42 28.99
CA ASP A 146 -27.22 14.84 28.94
C ASP A 146 -27.10 15.38 27.51
N GLY A 147 -27.16 14.51 26.49
CA GLY A 147 -27.10 14.86 25.07
C GLY A 147 -25.74 15.42 24.65
N GLN A 148 -24.67 15.04 25.33
CA GLN A 148 -23.30 15.53 25.12
C GLN A 148 -22.31 14.37 24.93
N TYR A 149 -21.26 14.64 24.15
CA TYR A 149 -20.10 13.77 24.08
C TYR A 149 -19.24 13.97 25.34
N VAL A 150 -18.92 12.86 26.00
CA VAL A 150 -17.96 12.78 27.10
C VAL A 150 -16.63 12.33 26.52
N TYR A 151 -15.55 13.02 26.89
CA TYR A 151 -14.21 12.77 26.37
C TYR A 151 -13.20 12.78 27.51
N PHE A 152 -12.35 11.76 27.58
CA PHE A 152 -11.23 11.64 28.49
C PHE A 152 -9.97 11.33 27.70
N SER A 153 -8.84 11.87 28.12
CA SER A 153 -7.54 11.50 27.58
C SER A 153 -6.50 11.42 28.68
N THR A 154 -5.36 10.80 28.42
CA THR A 154 -4.15 10.97 29.21
C THR A 154 -2.91 10.79 28.35
N GLU A 155 -1.87 11.58 28.60
CA GLU A 155 -0.60 11.49 27.91
C GLU A 155 0.56 11.56 28.91
N GLN A 156 1.62 10.79 28.70
CA GLN A 156 2.78 10.83 29.60
C GLN A 156 4.09 10.49 28.87
N GLN A 157 5.15 11.25 29.14
CA GLN A 157 6.53 10.78 28.93
C GLN A 157 6.92 9.84 30.06
N GLN A 158 7.02 8.55 29.79
CA GLN A 158 7.25 7.55 30.83
C GLN A 158 8.75 7.23 31.03
N PRO A 159 9.25 7.17 32.28
CA PRO A 159 10.53 6.53 32.59
C PRO A 159 10.37 4.99 32.60
N GLU A 160 11.49 4.27 32.39
CA GLU A 160 11.63 2.81 32.30
C GLU A 160 10.62 1.99 33.15
N ASN A 161 9.75 1.21 32.49
CA ASN A 161 8.68 0.35 33.08
C ASN A 161 7.49 1.09 33.72
N GLY A 162 7.04 2.21 33.13
CA GLY A 162 5.81 2.89 33.53
C GLY A 162 4.54 2.17 33.05
N LEU A 163 3.48 2.23 33.87
CA LEU A 163 2.11 1.89 33.48
C LEU A 163 1.35 3.22 33.31
N LEU A 164 0.79 3.47 32.14
CA LEU A 164 -0.15 4.58 31.91
C LEU A 164 -1.57 4.04 32.08
N GLU A 165 -2.37 4.66 32.94
CA GLU A 165 -3.75 4.26 33.22
C GLU A 165 -4.70 5.44 32.99
N LEU A 166 -5.80 5.19 32.28
CA LEU A 166 -6.90 6.11 32.03
C LEU A 166 -8.19 5.50 32.59
N PRO A 167 -8.55 5.82 33.84
CA PRO A 167 -9.83 5.42 34.39
C PRO A 167 -10.95 6.32 33.89
N PHE A 168 -12.10 5.72 33.65
CA PHE A 168 -13.32 6.39 33.21
C PHE A 168 -14.57 5.69 33.77
N ALA A 169 -15.68 6.41 33.76
CA ALA A 169 -16.96 5.96 34.29
C ALA A 169 -18.07 6.13 33.25
N ILE A 170 -19.01 5.18 33.21
CA ILE A 170 -20.20 5.21 32.37
C ILE A 170 -21.41 5.06 33.28
N GLY A 171 -22.35 6.00 33.23
CA GLY A 171 -23.65 5.93 33.93
C GLY A 171 -23.63 5.82 35.47
N GLN A 172 -22.44 5.72 36.10
CA GLN A 172 -22.26 5.56 37.54
C GLN A 172 -21.17 6.50 38.07
N ASP A 173 -21.34 6.99 39.30
CA ASP A 173 -20.30 7.73 40.03
C ASP A 173 -19.26 6.74 40.59
N CYS A 174 -18.06 6.77 40.02
CA CYS A 174 -16.91 5.95 40.41
C CYS A 174 -15.97 6.65 41.39
N GLY A 175 -16.33 7.85 41.89
CA GLY A 175 -15.50 8.64 42.78
C GLY A 175 -14.23 9.20 42.11
N LEU A 176 -14.26 9.36 40.79
CA LEU A 176 -13.16 9.94 40.02
C LEU A 176 -13.27 11.47 40.06
N THR A 177 -12.30 12.13 40.68
CA THR A 177 -12.24 13.59 40.70
C THR A 177 -11.30 14.06 39.58
N TYR A 178 -11.85 14.61 38.51
CA TYR A 178 -11.07 15.19 37.41
C TYR A 178 -10.76 16.67 37.69
N GLY A 179 -9.52 17.07 37.46
CA GLY A 179 -9.06 18.44 37.61
C GLY A 179 -7.58 18.52 37.31
N CYS A 180 -7.00 19.71 37.26
CA CYS A 180 -5.58 19.81 36.98
C CYS A 180 -4.75 19.22 38.14
N THR A 181 -4.07 18.10 37.91
CA THR A 181 -3.28 17.40 38.95
C THR A 181 -1.83 17.91 39.06
N ASP A 182 -1.41 18.82 38.17
CA ASP A 182 -0.08 19.41 38.20
C ASP A 182 0.02 20.50 39.28
N PRO A 183 0.83 20.31 40.35
CA PRO A 183 0.95 21.29 41.43
C PRO A 183 1.53 22.65 41.01
N TRP A 184 2.02 22.77 39.78
CA TRP A 184 2.64 23.96 39.21
C TRP A 184 1.68 24.73 38.30
N ALA A 185 0.50 24.18 38.00
CA ALA A 185 -0.54 24.86 37.24
C ALA A 185 -1.34 25.85 38.11
N CYS A 186 -1.86 26.89 37.48
CA CYS A 186 -2.64 27.95 38.10
C CYS A 186 -4.00 27.49 38.63
N ASN A 187 -4.60 26.48 37.97
CA ASN A 187 -5.85 25.85 38.37
C ASN A 187 -5.62 24.45 38.95
N TYR A 188 -4.46 24.21 39.56
CA TYR A 188 -4.17 22.98 40.30
C TYR A 188 -5.29 22.66 41.31
N ASP A 189 -5.82 21.44 41.23
CA ASP A 189 -6.78 20.88 42.15
C ASP A 189 -6.14 19.76 42.97
N ALA A 190 -6.02 19.98 44.27
CA ALA A 190 -5.45 19.02 45.21
C ALA A 190 -6.39 17.85 45.56
N GLU A 191 -7.67 17.95 45.18
CA GLU A 191 -8.68 16.90 45.33
C GLU A 191 -8.83 16.10 44.03
N ALA A 192 -8.22 16.53 42.92
CA ALA A 192 -8.22 15.78 41.66
C ALA A 192 -7.32 14.55 41.74
N ASP A 193 -7.92 13.40 41.41
CA ASP A 193 -7.23 12.12 41.28
C ASP A 193 -6.67 11.95 39.85
N TYR A 194 -7.28 12.62 38.85
CA TYR A 194 -6.96 12.47 37.42
C TYR A 194 -6.94 13.81 36.67
N PRO A 195 -6.02 14.01 35.71
CA PRO A 195 -5.91 15.26 34.95
C PRO A 195 -7.10 15.44 33.98
N ASP A 196 -7.66 16.66 33.94
CA ASP A 196 -8.74 17.05 33.01
C ASP A 196 -8.24 17.79 31.75
N TRP A 197 -6.92 17.84 31.55
CA TRP A 197 -6.22 18.54 30.45
C TRP A 197 -6.50 20.03 30.34
N ASN A 198 -7.19 20.62 31.31
CA ASN A 198 -7.46 22.04 31.37
C ASN A 198 -6.43 22.77 32.26
N CYS A 199 -5.25 22.19 32.45
CA CYS A 199 -4.16 22.80 33.21
C CYS A 199 -3.71 24.09 32.52
N THR A 200 -3.91 25.20 33.21
CA THR A 200 -3.44 26.52 32.79
C THR A 200 -2.15 26.84 33.51
N TYR A 201 -1.13 27.27 32.79
CA TYR A 201 0.21 27.41 33.34
C TYR A 201 0.57 28.87 33.65
N PRO A 202 1.48 29.10 34.62
CA PRO A 202 1.93 30.45 34.95
C PRO A 202 2.66 31.10 33.76
N GLY A 203 2.42 32.39 33.54
CA GLY A 203 3.05 33.20 32.49
C GLY A 203 2.48 34.61 32.49
N CYS A 204 3.03 35.53 31.69
CA CYS A 204 2.54 36.90 31.72
C CYS A 204 1.10 37.02 31.17
N VAL A 205 0.14 37.38 32.04
CA VAL A 205 -1.29 37.55 31.69
C VAL A 205 -1.66 39.00 31.33
N ASP A 206 -0.71 39.93 31.40
CA ASP A 206 -0.94 41.33 31.08
C ASP A 206 -0.73 41.57 29.57
N SER A 207 -1.82 41.86 28.85
CA SER A 207 -1.79 42.13 27.41
C SER A 207 -0.97 43.36 27.00
N SER A 208 -0.46 44.13 27.96
CA SER A 208 0.43 45.27 27.73
C SER A 208 1.92 44.97 27.92
N ALA A 209 2.30 43.76 28.32
CA ALA A 209 3.69 43.32 28.42
C ALA A 209 4.21 42.76 27.09
N LEU A 210 5.51 42.91 26.83
CA LEU A 210 6.18 42.42 25.61
C LEU A 210 6.14 40.89 25.48
N ASN A 211 6.09 40.20 26.61
CA ASN A 211 6.00 38.75 26.68
C ASN A 211 4.62 38.27 27.14
N TYR A 212 3.57 39.05 26.85
CA TYR A 212 2.18 38.62 27.07
C TYR A 212 1.95 37.24 26.44
N ASN A 213 1.45 36.30 27.24
CA ASN A 213 1.07 34.98 26.79
C ASN A 213 -0.46 34.83 26.90
N PRO A 214 -1.21 34.80 25.79
CA PRO A 214 -2.67 34.63 25.81
C PRO A 214 -3.12 33.26 26.32
N TYR A 215 -2.20 32.31 26.52
CA TYR A 215 -2.46 30.97 27.05
C TYR A 215 -2.08 30.82 28.54
N ALA A 216 -1.58 31.88 29.20
CA ALA A 216 -1.25 31.85 30.62
C ALA A 216 -2.50 32.00 31.50
N GLY A 217 -2.64 31.13 32.52
CA GLY A 217 -3.77 31.15 33.45
C GLY A 217 -3.59 32.06 34.67
N CYS A 218 -2.35 32.38 35.01
CA CYS A 218 -1.98 33.24 36.12
C CYS A 218 -0.60 33.85 35.92
N ASP A 219 -0.38 35.04 36.49
CA ASP A 219 0.89 35.75 36.39
C ASP A 219 1.99 35.08 37.23
N ASP A 220 3.09 34.71 36.58
CA ASP A 220 4.30 34.18 37.23
C ASP A 220 5.31 35.28 37.62
N GLY A 221 4.97 36.54 37.34
CA GLY A 221 5.83 37.69 37.54
C GLY A 221 6.89 37.86 36.47
N SER A 222 6.80 37.12 35.36
CA SER A 222 7.70 37.24 34.21
C SER A 222 7.38 38.42 33.32
N CYS A 223 6.26 39.14 33.51
CA CYS A 223 5.88 40.26 32.65
C CYS A 223 7.03 41.25 32.43
N GLU A 224 7.57 41.24 31.21
CA GLU A 224 8.58 42.16 30.73
C GLU A 224 7.87 43.32 30.06
N TYR A 225 7.92 44.45 30.73
CA TYR A 225 7.46 45.71 30.15
C TYR A 225 8.63 46.32 29.39
N PRO A 226 8.38 46.99 28.25
CA PRO A 226 9.41 47.78 27.59
C PRO A 226 10.04 48.71 28.63
N VAL A 227 11.37 48.70 28.73
CA VAL A 227 12.08 49.68 29.56
C VAL A 227 11.65 51.04 29.03
N PRO A 228 10.98 51.89 29.82
CA PRO A 228 10.44 53.13 29.30
C PRO A 228 11.60 53.94 28.74
N CYS A 229 11.59 54.14 27.42
CA CYS A 229 12.42 55.14 26.78
C CYS A 229 11.99 56.48 27.38
N TYR A 230 12.82 57.06 28.25
CA TYR A 230 12.58 58.40 28.80
C TYR A 230 12.88 59.50 27.77
N ALA A 231 13.26 59.11 26.54
CA ALA A 231 13.55 59.95 25.39
C ALA A 231 12.56 59.63 24.25
N ASN A 232 12.98 59.72 22.99
CA ASN A 232 12.14 59.47 21.83
C ASN A 232 12.35 58.03 21.33
N GLU A 233 11.25 57.29 21.20
CA GLU A 233 11.24 55.93 20.66
C GLU A 233 11.20 55.99 19.13
N VAL A 234 12.21 55.37 18.51
CA VAL A 234 12.46 55.43 17.08
C VAL A 234 12.53 54.01 16.53
N THR A 235 11.69 53.68 15.56
CA THR A 235 11.65 52.35 14.93
C THR A 235 12.43 52.39 13.62
N LEU A 236 13.42 51.53 13.48
CA LEU A 236 14.15 51.27 12.24
C LEU A 236 13.59 49.99 11.60
N ILE A 237 13.06 50.12 10.40
CA ILE A 237 12.59 49.02 9.56
C ILE A 237 13.70 48.64 8.58
N LEU A 238 14.03 47.36 8.55
CA LEU A 238 15.04 46.76 7.69
C LEU A 238 14.32 45.93 6.63
N PHE A 239 14.65 46.10 5.34
CA PHE A 239 14.10 45.30 4.25
C PHE A 239 15.20 44.60 3.47
N ASP A 240 14.88 43.41 3.01
CA ASP A 240 15.69 42.60 2.09
C ASP A 240 14.79 41.98 1.02
N SER A 241 15.06 42.31 -0.24
CA SER A 241 14.21 41.91 -1.37
C SER A 241 14.28 40.41 -1.68
N PHE A 242 15.28 39.68 -1.19
CA PHE A 242 15.45 38.25 -1.46
C PHE A 242 15.21 37.35 -0.24
N GLY A 243 15.13 37.94 0.96
CA GLY A 243 14.71 37.27 2.18
C GLY A 243 15.75 36.36 2.82
N ASP A 244 17.00 36.40 2.35
CA ASP A 244 18.14 35.66 2.89
C ASP A 244 18.97 36.46 3.91
N GLY A 245 18.55 37.70 4.20
CA GLY A 245 19.21 38.60 5.14
C GLY A 245 20.27 39.48 4.47
N TRP A 246 20.89 40.35 5.25
CA TRP A 246 21.73 41.44 4.72
C TRP A 246 23.15 41.02 4.31
N ASN A 247 23.48 39.72 4.35
CA ASN A 247 24.70 39.16 3.75
C ASN A 247 26.00 39.90 4.13
N GLY A 248 26.10 40.28 5.41
CA GLY A 248 27.23 41.00 6.01
C GLY A 248 27.15 42.53 5.95
N ALA A 249 26.13 43.12 5.33
CA ALA A 249 25.85 44.55 5.44
C ALA A 249 25.32 44.88 6.84
N GLN A 250 25.58 46.10 7.31
CA GLN A 250 25.18 46.56 8.63
C GLN A 250 24.60 47.96 8.57
N TYR A 251 23.72 48.29 9.50
CA TYR A 251 23.41 49.68 9.82
C TYR A 251 24.28 50.15 10.99
N ALA A 252 24.61 51.44 10.99
CA ALA A 252 25.26 52.12 12.10
C ALA A 252 24.65 53.52 12.27
N ILE A 253 24.13 53.82 13.45
CA ILE A 253 23.61 55.13 13.81
C ILE A 253 24.61 55.82 14.71
N SER A 254 25.04 57.02 14.31
CA SER A 254 26.06 57.79 15.00
C SER A 254 25.59 59.20 15.36
N GLN A 255 26.15 59.74 16.44
CA GLN A 255 25.98 61.14 16.83
C GLN A 255 27.36 61.78 16.96
N SER A 256 27.62 62.87 16.24
CA SER A 256 28.94 63.54 16.22
C SER A 256 30.13 62.60 15.92
N GLY A 257 29.90 61.52 15.17
CA GLY A 257 30.91 60.51 14.79
C GLY A 257 31.13 59.37 15.79
N GLU A 258 30.39 59.32 16.90
CA GLU A 258 30.35 58.16 17.80
C GLU A 258 29.18 57.25 17.44
N VAL A 259 29.43 55.96 17.20
CA VAL A 259 28.38 54.98 16.90
C VAL A 259 27.64 54.63 18.18
N LEU A 260 26.34 54.91 18.20
CA LEU A 260 25.45 54.63 19.33
C LEU A 260 24.78 53.26 19.18
N TYR A 261 24.38 52.92 17.94
CA TYR A 261 23.73 51.65 17.61
C TYR A 261 24.29 51.10 16.32
N SER A 262 24.39 49.78 16.24
CA SER A 262 24.74 49.08 15.00
C SER A 262 24.12 47.69 15.00
N GLY A 263 23.77 47.18 13.83
CA GLY A 263 23.18 45.85 13.69
C GLY A 263 23.07 45.43 12.23
N THR A 264 22.37 44.32 11.99
CA THR A 264 22.11 43.75 10.68
C THR A 264 20.78 42.99 10.70
N LEU A 265 20.29 42.59 9.51
CA LEU A 265 19.22 41.61 9.37
C LEU A 265 19.87 40.24 9.11
N GLU A 266 19.84 39.34 10.11
CA GLU A 266 20.53 38.05 10.05
C GLU A 266 19.87 37.06 9.06
N ALA A 267 18.54 37.13 8.88
CA ALA A 267 17.76 36.36 7.91
C ALA A 267 16.36 37.00 7.72
N GLY A 268 15.67 36.65 6.64
CA GLY A 268 14.30 37.12 6.37
C GLY A 268 14.26 38.38 5.51
N SER A 269 13.08 38.67 4.94
CA SER A 269 12.87 39.80 4.01
C SER A 269 12.55 41.13 4.71
N TYR A 270 12.29 41.09 6.01
CA TYR A 270 12.00 42.26 6.82
C TYR A 270 12.44 42.08 8.28
N GLY A 271 12.72 43.18 8.97
CA GLY A 271 12.97 43.20 10.41
C GLY A 271 12.70 44.58 11.02
N LEU A 272 12.42 44.61 12.32
CA LEU A 272 12.18 45.83 13.08
C LEU A 272 13.21 45.97 14.20
N VAL A 273 13.69 47.20 14.42
CA VAL A 273 14.60 47.53 15.51
C VAL A 273 14.10 48.81 16.18
N ASP A 274 13.69 48.70 17.45
CA ASP A 274 13.33 49.88 18.25
C ASP A 274 14.56 50.46 18.96
N LEU A 275 14.69 51.78 18.87
CA LEU A 275 15.83 52.57 19.30
C LEU A 275 15.36 53.68 20.22
N CYS A 276 16.14 54.00 21.25
CA CYS A 276 15.88 55.14 22.12
C CYS A 276 16.91 56.23 21.83
N LEU A 277 16.48 57.34 21.22
CA LEU A 277 17.33 58.46 20.82
C LEU A 277 16.89 59.76 21.52
N GLU A 278 17.86 60.51 22.05
CA GLU A 278 17.63 61.85 22.59
C GLU A 278 17.42 62.88 21.47
N ASP A 279 16.88 64.06 21.79
CA ASP A 279 16.77 65.17 20.86
C ASP A 279 18.15 65.54 20.29
N GLY A 280 18.28 65.68 18.98
CA GLY A 280 19.54 66.05 18.33
C GLY A 280 19.70 65.52 16.91
N CYS A 281 20.92 65.66 16.39
CA CYS A 281 21.27 65.31 15.01
C CYS A 281 22.09 64.04 14.96
N PHE A 282 21.66 63.11 14.11
CA PHE A 282 22.24 61.78 13.97
C PHE A 282 22.52 61.50 12.49
N GLN A 283 23.37 60.51 12.25
CA GLN A 283 23.63 59.98 10.92
C GLN A 283 23.46 58.48 10.96
N ILE A 284 22.68 57.95 10.03
CA ILE A 284 22.58 56.51 9.78
C ILE A 284 23.39 56.16 8.53
N GLU A 285 24.28 55.19 8.66
CA GLU A 285 25.01 54.56 7.56
C GLU A 285 24.51 53.13 7.40
N VAL A 286 24.20 52.71 6.18
CA VAL A 286 23.74 51.35 5.87
C VAL A 286 24.50 50.83 4.67
N GLY A 287 25.06 49.62 4.76
CA GLY A 287 25.76 48.92 3.67
C GLY A 287 26.99 48.16 4.15
N GLY A 288 27.92 47.91 3.22
CA GLY A 288 29.20 47.24 3.53
C GLY A 288 29.16 45.72 3.40
N GLY A 289 28.06 45.17 2.88
CA GLY A 289 27.89 43.75 2.58
C GLY A 289 28.16 43.40 1.12
N SER A 290 27.84 42.17 0.74
CA SER A 290 28.07 41.68 -0.64
C SER A 290 26.97 42.08 -1.62
N PHE A 291 25.79 42.45 -1.12
CA PHE A 291 24.58 42.68 -1.92
C PHE A 291 23.79 43.92 -1.46
N ASP A 292 24.48 45.04 -1.23
CA ASP A 292 23.86 46.28 -0.76
C ASP A 292 22.65 46.75 -1.62
N SER A 293 22.59 46.39 -2.91
CA SER A 293 21.47 46.77 -3.81
C SER A 293 20.12 46.16 -3.45
N GLU A 294 20.09 45.13 -2.61
CA GLU A 294 18.86 44.41 -2.22
C GLU A 294 18.23 45.00 -0.95
N ILE A 295 18.97 45.91 -0.31
CA ILE A 295 18.68 46.46 1.02
C ILE A 295 18.00 47.82 0.88
N SER A 296 16.86 47.94 1.55
CA SER A 296 16.20 49.22 1.83
C SER A 296 15.85 49.32 3.30
N TRP A 297 15.66 50.54 3.80
CA TRP A 297 15.38 50.78 5.21
C TRP A 297 14.63 52.10 5.42
N ASP A 298 13.83 52.12 6.48
CA ASP A 298 13.05 53.27 6.92
C ASP A 298 13.25 53.52 8.42
N LEU A 299 13.33 54.78 8.83
CA LEU A 299 13.49 55.17 10.23
C LEU A 299 12.34 56.10 10.63
N LEU A 300 11.59 55.74 11.67
CA LEU A 300 10.35 56.41 12.09
C LEU A 300 10.39 56.83 13.56
N LEU A 301 9.80 57.98 13.89
CA LEU A 301 9.46 58.41 15.26
C LEU A 301 7.95 58.39 15.41
N GLY A 302 7.40 57.34 16.03
CA GLY A 302 5.98 57.03 15.89
C GLY A 302 5.64 56.79 14.41
N ASP A 303 4.67 57.52 13.86
CA ASP A 303 4.28 57.42 12.45
C ASP A 303 5.05 58.40 11.53
N VAL A 304 6.03 59.13 12.05
CA VAL A 304 6.76 60.17 11.29
C VAL A 304 8.08 59.62 10.76
N TYR A 305 8.26 59.59 9.44
CA TYR A 305 9.54 59.26 8.80
C TYR A 305 10.61 60.31 9.13
N LEU A 306 11.70 59.86 9.76
CA LEU A 306 12.90 60.65 10.06
C LEU A 306 13.95 60.52 8.95
N ALA A 307 14.06 59.35 8.33
CA ALA A 307 14.95 59.06 7.22
C ALA A 307 14.54 57.76 6.52
N SER A 308 14.93 57.62 5.25
CA SER A 308 14.82 56.37 4.49
C SER A 308 15.93 56.29 3.46
N GLY A 309 16.26 55.07 3.01
CA GLY A 309 17.34 54.89 2.05
C GLY A 309 17.48 53.49 1.46
N LEU A 310 18.33 53.41 0.43
CA LEU A 310 18.83 52.17 -0.17
C LEU A 310 20.32 52.02 0.15
N ALA A 311 20.82 50.82 0.43
CA ALA A 311 22.25 50.64 0.66
C ALA A 311 23.07 50.66 -0.65
N PRO A 312 24.32 51.15 -0.65
CA PRO A 312 24.97 51.84 0.46
C PRO A 312 24.48 53.30 0.58
N SER A 313 24.15 53.73 1.79
CA SER A 313 23.68 55.09 2.07
C SER A 313 24.27 55.64 3.36
N ALA A 314 24.44 56.96 3.41
CA ALA A 314 24.69 57.73 4.63
C ALA A 314 23.73 58.92 4.65
N VAL A 315 22.84 58.99 5.64
CA VAL A 315 21.76 59.97 5.72
C VAL A 315 21.76 60.64 7.09
N ASP A 316 21.77 61.97 7.10
CA ASP A 316 21.61 62.76 8.32
C ASP A 316 20.12 62.91 8.65
N PHE A 317 19.75 62.78 9.92
CA PHE A 317 18.39 62.95 10.42
C PHE A 317 18.37 63.63 11.79
N GLY A 318 17.24 64.26 12.13
CA GLY A 318 17.07 64.99 13.38
C GLY A 318 15.90 64.47 14.20
N ILE A 319 16.12 64.26 15.50
CA ILE A 319 15.05 64.02 16.47
C ILE A 319 14.70 65.37 17.10
N ASN A 320 13.49 65.87 16.83
CA ASN A 320 13.02 67.18 17.27
C ASN A 320 13.93 68.37 16.88
N ASP A 321 14.83 68.20 15.89
CA ASP A 321 15.69 69.25 15.33
C ASP A 321 15.61 69.27 13.79
N ALA A 322 14.80 70.20 13.26
CA ALA A 322 14.55 70.35 11.82
C ALA A 322 15.74 70.91 11.02
N ASN A 323 16.88 71.21 11.65
CA ASN A 323 18.07 71.71 10.94
C ASN A 323 19.00 70.58 10.47
N CYS A 324 18.63 69.33 10.73
CA CYS A 324 19.45 68.14 10.48
C CYS A 324 18.69 67.15 9.60
N GLY A 325 19.12 67.03 8.34
CA GLY A 325 18.50 66.14 7.36
C GLY A 325 17.44 66.82 6.47
N PRO A 326 16.86 66.07 5.51
CA PRO A 326 15.77 66.55 4.67
C PRO A 326 14.49 66.79 5.47
N VAL A 327 13.71 67.82 5.09
CA VAL A 327 12.40 68.10 5.69
C VAL A 327 11.40 67.14 5.03
N PHE A 328 10.91 66.19 5.80
CA PHE A 328 9.96 65.18 5.35
C PHE A 328 8.53 65.74 5.34
N GLY A 329 7.77 65.39 4.30
CA GLY A 329 6.38 65.78 4.12
C GLY A 329 5.91 65.50 2.70
N CYS A 330 4.60 65.51 2.47
CA CYS A 330 4.09 65.29 1.12
C CYS A 330 4.59 66.40 0.15
N ILE A 331 5.39 66.01 -0.84
CA ILE A 331 5.94 66.92 -1.86
C ILE A 331 5.05 67.06 -3.08
N ASP A 332 3.95 66.31 -3.16
CA ASP A 332 2.99 66.38 -4.27
C ASP A 332 2.02 67.56 -4.06
N PRO A 333 2.07 68.61 -4.90
CA PRO A 333 1.19 69.77 -4.79
C PRO A 333 -0.31 69.47 -4.95
N SER A 334 -0.67 68.29 -5.42
CA SER A 334 -2.06 67.83 -5.60
C SER A 334 -2.64 67.10 -4.39
N ALA A 335 -1.82 66.77 -3.40
CA ALA A 335 -2.26 66.13 -2.16
C ALA A 335 -2.85 67.12 -1.16
N CYS A 336 -3.82 66.67 -0.38
CA CYS A 336 -4.50 67.40 0.68
C CYS A 336 -3.55 67.89 1.79
N ASN A 337 -2.52 67.12 2.11
CA ASN A 337 -1.51 67.44 3.11
C ASN A 337 -0.16 67.85 2.51
N PHE A 338 -0.17 68.40 1.29
CA PHE A 338 1.03 68.96 0.66
C PHE A 338 1.77 69.93 1.59
N ASN A 339 3.06 69.69 1.80
CA ASN A 339 3.95 70.53 2.59
C ASN A 339 4.97 71.24 1.67
N GLY A 340 4.76 72.55 1.45
CA GLY A 340 5.64 73.35 0.60
C GLY A 340 7.05 73.59 1.13
N GLU A 341 7.34 73.22 2.38
CA GLU A 341 8.69 73.26 2.99
C GLU A 341 9.38 71.88 2.95
N ALA A 342 8.68 70.81 2.52
CA ALA A 342 9.24 69.47 2.42
C ALA A 342 10.25 69.37 1.27
N THR A 343 11.43 68.82 1.56
CA THR A 343 12.51 68.58 0.60
C THR A 343 12.68 67.11 0.24
N ALA A 344 11.97 66.22 0.93
CA ALA A 344 11.84 64.80 0.61
C ALA A 344 10.42 64.30 0.97
N SER A 345 9.89 63.36 0.17
CA SER A 345 8.58 62.75 0.45
C SER A 345 8.69 61.78 1.61
N ASP A 346 7.73 61.82 2.53
CA ASP A 346 7.55 60.84 3.63
C ASP A 346 6.42 59.84 3.33
N TYR A 347 6.04 59.74 2.05
CA TYR A 347 4.89 58.98 1.55
C TYR A 347 3.54 59.29 2.24
N SER A 348 3.45 60.37 3.02
CA SER A 348 2.23 60.74 3.75
C SER A 348 1.16 61.37 2.88
N CYS A 349 1.35 61.48 1.57
CA CYS A 349 0.43 62.17 0.67
C CYS A 349 -0.97 61.55 0.74
N THR A 350 -1.91 62.30 1.29
CA THR A 350 -3.33 61.99 1.31
C THR A 350 -4.00 62.75 0.19
N TYR A 351 -4.85 62.08 -0.58
CA TYR A 351 -5.44 62.65 -1.78
C TYR A 351 -6.93 62.97 -1.56
N PRO A 352 -7.50 63.88 -2.37
CA PRO A 352 -8.90 64.25 -2.25
C PRO A 352 -9.84 63.06 -2.53
N GLY A 353 -10.97 62.99 -1.82
CA GLY A 353 -12.02 61.97 -1.99
C GLY A 353 -13.15 62.17 -0.96
N CYS A 354 -14.24 61.41 -1.03
CA CYS A 354 -15.37 61.64 -0.11
C CYS A 354 -15.00 61.35 1.36
N THR A 355 -15.14 62.35 2.25
CA THR A 355 -14.79 62.21 3.68
C THR A 355 -15.99 62.00 4.61
N ASN A 356 -17.21 61.87 4.08
CA ASN A 356 -18.42 61.66 4.90
C ASN A 356 -18.64 60.17 5.16
N PRO A 357 -18.48 59.66 6.40
CA PRO A 357 -18.67 58.24 6.72
C PRO A 357 -20.10 57.72 6.50
N ASP A 358 -21.08 58.62 6.38
CA ASP A 358 -22.47 58.29 6.08
C ASP A 358 -22.78 58.27 4.56
N SER A 359 -21.78 58.50 3.70
CA SER A 359 -21.91 58.49 2.24
C SER A 359 -21.48 57.12 1.67
N PRO A 360 -22.22 56.51 0.72
CA PRO A 360 -21.87 55.19 0.17
C PRO A 360 -20.48 55.11 -0.49
N ASN A 361 -19.97 56.22 -1.01
CA ASN A 361 -18.63 56.31 -1.58
C ASN A 361 -17.60 56.91 -0.61
N TYR A 362 -17.86 56.83 0.69
CA TYR A 362 -16.92 57.24 1.72
C TYR A 362 -15.55 56.57 1.49
N ASN A 363 -14.51 57.39 1.38
CA ASN A 363 -13.15 56.91 1.28
C ASN A 363 -12.45 57.15 2.63
N PRO A 364 -12.20 56.09 3.43
CA PRO A 364 -11.53 56.21 4.73
C PRO A 364 -10.07 56.69 4.63
N TRP A 365 -9.48 56.70 3.43
CA TRP A 365 -8.14 57.20 3.15
C TRP A 365 -8.11 58.59 2.50
N ALA A 366 -9.27 59.23 2.29
CA ALA A 366 -9.33 60.60 1.76
C ALA A 366 -8.89 61.62 2.82
N GLY A 367 -7.90 62.45 2.49
CA GLY A 367 -7.38 63.50 3.39
C GLY A 367 -8.20 64.79 3.38
N CYS A 368 -9.02 64.99 2.35
CA CYS A 368 -9.90 66.14 2.21
C CYS A 368 -11.03 65.85 1.22
N ASP A 369 -12.20 66.45 1.46
CA ASP A 369 -13.38 66.26 0.62
C ASP A 369 -13.23 66.96 -0.73
N ASP A 370 -13.34 66.21 -1.82
CA ASP A 370 -13.36 66.73 -3.19
C ASP A 370 -14.77 67.04 -3.70
N GLY A 371 -15.79 66.83 -2.86
CA GLY A 371 -17.20 67.01 -3.20
C GLY A 371 -17.80 65.81 -3.92
N SER A 372 -17.12 64.65 -3.92
CA SER A 372 -17.65 63.41 -4.48
C SER A 372 -18.71 62.74 -3.61
N CYS A 373 -18.90 63.14 -2.34
CA CYS A 373 -19.88 62.51 -1.45
C CYS A 373 -21.33 62.57 -1.99
N PHE A 374 -22.01 61.43 -2.00
CA PHE A 374 -23.42 61.29 -2.37
C PHE A 374 -24.31 61.52 -1.14
N GLU A 375 -25.43 62.26 -1.29
CA GLU A 375 -26.49 62.30 -0.26
C GLU A 375 -27.37 61.04 -0.38
N PRO A 376 -27.80 60.42 0.74
CA PRO A 376 -28.52 59.16 0.70
C PRO A 376 -29.98 59.39 0.27
N ASP A 377 -30.25 59.09 -0.99
CA ASP A 377 -31.51 58.46 -1.41
C ASP A 377 -31.19 57.01 -1.82
N CYS A 378 -30.50 56.27 -0.94
CA CYS A 378 -30.22 54.85 -1.13
C CYS A 378 -31.50 54.09 -0.78
N GLY A 379 -32.06 53.35 -1.76
CA GLY A 379 -33.24 52.51 -1.56
C GLY A 379 -32.93 51.32 -0.64
N THR A 380 -32.42 50.23 -1.23
CA THR A 380 -32.09 48.99 -0.52
C THR A 380 -30.58 48.74 -0.58
N VAL A 381 -30.02 48.36 0.57
CA VAL A 381 -28.62 47.95 0.69
C VAL A 381 -28.53 46.46 0.38
N VAL A 382 -27.61 46.09 -0.52
CA VAL A 382 -27.45 44.74 -1.04
C VAL A 382 -26.02 44.29 -0.83
N ASP A 383 -25.83 43.14 -0.19
CA ASP A 383 -24.54 42.50 -0.07
C ASP A 383 -24.33 41.56 -1.26
N ILE A 384 -23.29 41.80 -2.03
CA ILE A 384 -22.87 41.01 -3.17
C ILE A 384 -21.65 40.20 -2.75
N TYR A 385 -21.70 38.89 -2.99
CA TYR A 385 -20.57 38.01 -2.79
C TYR A 385 -20.27 37.22 -4.06
N ALA A 386 -19.02 37.23 -4.47
CA ALA A 386 -18.53 36.52 -5.64
C ALA A 386 -17.28 35.73 -5.28
N TYR A 387 -17.24 34.47 -5.68
CA TYR A 387 -16.08 33.61 -5.52
C TYR A 387 -15.72 32.93 -6.85
N SER A 388 -14.43 32.86 -7.20
CA SER A 388 -13.94 31.96 -8.25
C SER A 388 -12.46 31.60 -8.08
N GLY A 389 -12.13 30.35 -8.46
CA GLY A 389 -10.89 29.67 -8.10
C GLY A 389 -9.63 29.96 -8.94
N SER A 390 -9.66 30.81 -9.98
CA SER A 390 -8.46 31.34 -10.71
C SER A 390 -8.81 32.23 -11.92
N ASN A 391 -7.90 33.13 -12.34
CA ASN A 391 -7.93 34.05 -13.52
C ASN A 391 -9.33 34.49 -14.01
N ILE A 392 -9.89 35.52 -13.38
CA ILE A 392 -11.26 36.00 -13.67
C ILE A 392 -11.21 37.42 -14.25
N SER A 393 -12.22 37.80 -15.03
CA SER A 393 -12.47 39.19 -15.42
C SER A 393 -13.23 39.97 -14.33
N ASP A 394 -13.39 41.28 -14.49
CA ASP A 394 -14.09 42.11 -13.50
C ASP A 394 -15.57 41.68 -13.33
N VAL A 395 -16.06 41.64 -12.09
CA VAL A 395 -17.48 41.40 -11.81
C VAL A 395 -18.27 42.67 -12.15
N THR A 396 -19.29 42.55 -12.99
CA THR A 396 -20.06 43.69 -13.49
C THR A 396 -21.48 43.66 -12.96
N LEU A 397 -21.93 44.77 -12.40
CA LEU A 397 -23.32 45.00 -12.00
C LEU A 397 -23.98 45.95 -13.00
N SER A 398 -25.09 45.54 -13.58
CA SER A 398 -25.83 46.31 -14.58
C SER A 398 -27.33 46.32 -14.31
N ASN A 399 -28.06 47.29 -14.85
CA ASN A 399 -29.52 47.23 -14.92
C ASN A 399 -29.98 46.47 -16.17
N PHE A 400 -31.26 46.09 -16.22
CA PHE A 400 -31.85 45.38 -17.37
C PHE A 400 -31.89 46.21 -18.68
N GLU A 401 -31.59 47.51 -18.63
CA GLU A 401 -31.42 48.36 -19.82
C GLU A 401 -29.99 48.27 -20.38
N GLY A 402 -29.09 47.52 -19.72
CA GLY A 402 -27.70 47.29 -20.11
C GLY A 402 -26.74 48.39 -19.67
N GLU A 403 -27.17 49.29 -18.79
CA GLU A 403 -26.29 50.29 -18.18
C GLU A 403 -25.50 49.65 -17.05
N ILE A 404 -24.16 49.75 -17.15
CA ILE A 404 -23.25 49.30 -16.10
C ILE A 404 -23.31 50.30 -14.95
N LEU A 405 -23.71 49.81 -13.78
CA LEU A 405 -23.81 50.59 -12.55
C LEU A 405 -22.49 50.56 -11.78
N GLU A 406 -21.85 49.39 -11.73
CA GLU A 406 -20.59 49.21 -11.01
C GLU A 406 -19.76 48.06 -11.61
N ILE A 407 -18.43 48.16 -11.49
CA ILE A 407 -17.47 47.14 -11.90
C ILE A 407 -16.52 46.89 -10.73
N PHE A 408 -16.46 45.65 -10.26
CA PHE A 408 -15.58 45.22 -9.17
C PHE A 408 -14.35 44.51 -9.75
N GLN A 409 -13.16 45.08 -9.50
CA GLN A 409 -11.93 44.57 -10.11
C GLN A 409 -11.43 43.30 -9.44
N ALA A 410 -11.10 42.29 -10.25
CA ALA A 410 -10.53 41.03 -9.80
C ALA A 410 -9.00 41.13 -9.56
N SER A 411 -8.48 40.47 -8.52
CA SER A 411 -7.03 40.29 -8.34
C SER A 411 -6.51 39.11 -9.18
N THR A 412 -5.20 39.06 -9.47
CA THR A 412 -4.63 38.21 -10.55
C THR A 412 -4.74 36.70 -10.36
N ASP A 413 -5.13 36.18 -9.20
CA ASP A 413 -5.00 34.73 -8.92
C ASP A 413 -6.24 34.06 -8.30
N SER A 414 -7.22 34.82 -7.80
CA SER A 414 -8.58 34.35 -7.42
C SER A 414 -9.47 35.54 -7.05
N ILE A 415 -10.80 35.35 -7.09
CA ILE A 415 -11.75 36.28 -6.46
C ILE A 415 -12.36 35.55 -5.26
N ASP A 416 -12.21 36.15 -4.09
CA ASP A 416 -13.07 35.95 -2.92
C ASP A 416 -13.47 37.36 -2.48
N PHE A 417 -14.62 37.83 -2.95
CA PHE A 417 -14.99 39.24 -2.90
C PHE A 417 -16.37 39.43 -2.30
N TRP A 418 -16.44 40.39 -1.38
CA TRP A 418 -17.66 40.88 -0.76
C TRP A 418 -17.75 42.39 -0.96
N ALA A 419 -18.89 42.87 -1.45
CA ALA A 419 -19.20 44.31 -1.50
C ALA A 419 -20.64 44.60 -1.12
N GLN A 420 -20.84 45.76 -0.53
CA GLN A 420 -22.14 46.28 -0.20
C GLN A 420 -22.50 47.42 -1.16
N VAL A 421 -23.59 47.25 -1.92
CA VAL A 421 -24.03 48.19 -2.96
C VAL A 421 -25.40 48.73 -2.62
N CYS A 422 -25.61 50.02 -2.84
CA CYS A 422 -26.91 50.64 -2.70
C CYS A 422 -27.64 50.65 -4.03
N LEU A 423 -28.76 49.92 -4.13
CA LEU A 423 -29.56 49.84 -5.35
C LEU A 423 -30.99 50.35 -5.11
N PRO A 424 -31.54 51.18 -6.02
CA PRO A 424 -32.95 51.55 -5.96
C PRO A 424 -33.87 50.39 -6.34
N ASP A 425 -35.18 50.60 -6.26
CA ASP A 425 -36.16 49.64 -6.78
C ASP A 425 -35.96 49.46 -8.30
N GLY A 426 -35.69 48.24 -8.76
CA GLY A 426 -35.31 47.97 -10.14
C GLY A 426 -34.93 46.52 -10.44
N CYS A 427 -34.59 46.25 -11.70
CA CYS A 427 -34.15 44.95 -12.19
C CYS A 427 -32.66 45.02 -12.55
N TYR A 428 -31.87 44.10 -12.01
CA TYR A 428 -30.42 44.12 -12.06
C TYR A 428 -29.85 42.78 -12.48
N THR A 429 -28.69 42.81 -13.13
CA THR A 429 -27.92 41.63 -13.50
C THR A 429 -26.50 41.78 -12.96
N LEU A 430 -26.07 40.80 -12.18
CA LEU A 430 -24.67 40.63 -11.79
C LEU A 430 -24.03 39.61 -12.74
N SER A 431 -22.88 39.93 -13.31
CA SER A 431 -22.23 39.06 -14.29
C SER A 431 -20.74 38.95 -14.08
N VAL A 432 -20.17 37.78 -14.37
CA VAL A 432 -18.72 37.55 -14.39
C VAL A 432 -18.33 36.74 -15.62
N GLU A 433 -17.27 37.16 -16.32
CA GLU A 433 -16.77 36.48 -17.52
C GLU A 433 -15.48 35.70 -17.19
N ALA A 434 -15.44 34.43 -17.60
CA ALA A 434 -14.34 33.52 -17.39
C ALA A 434 -13.42 33.44 -18.62
N SER A 435 -12.11 33.70 -18.49
CA SER A 435 -11.20 33.71 -19.64
C SER A 435 -10.54 32.38 -20.00
N ASP A 436 -10.49 31.41 -19.07
CA ASP A 436 -9.85 30.10 -19.26
C ASP A 436 -10.82 28.93 -19.06
N ALA A 437 -10.46 27.72 -19.52
CA ALA A 437 -11.31 26.52 -19.45
C ALA A 437 -11.08 25.74 -18.15
N PHE A 438 -12.17 25.20 -17.58
CA PHE A 438 -12.27 24.42 -16.33
C PHE A 438 -12.08 25.19 -15.02
N PHE A 439 -13.14 25.85 -14.53
CA PHE A 439 -13.22 26.28 -13.14
C PHE A 439 -14.66 26.47 -12.64
N TRP A 440 -14.77 26.68 -11.33
CA TRP A 440 -16.01 26.92 -10.62
C TRP A 440 -16.13 28.42 -10.29
N SER A 441 -17.29 29.00 -10.58
CA SER A 441 -17.62 30.38 -10.22
C SER A 441 -18.95 30.42 -9.48
N TYR A 442 -19.02 31.28 -8.48
CA TYR A 442 -20.15 31.43 -7.57
C TYR A 442 -20.50 32.91 -7.43
N LEU A 443 -21.76 33.27 -7.69
CA LEU A 443 -22.29 34.60 -7.47
C LEU A 443 -23.46 34.52 -6.50
N SER A 444 -23.51 35.42 -5.54
CA SER A 444 -24.63 35.54 -4.60
C SER A 444 -24.93 36.98 -4.24
N VAL A 445 -26.20 37.22 -3.98
CA VAL A 445 -26.78 38.52 -3.63
C VAL A 445 -27.69 38.31 -2.44
N TYR A 446 -27.44 39.05 -1.36
CA TYR A 446 -28.25 39.08 -0.14
C TYR A 446 -28.81 40.48 0.03
N TYR A 447 -30.12 40.61 0.26
CA TYR A 447 -30.69 41.88 0.70
C TYR A 447 -31.88 41.68 1.65
N ASP A 448 -32.07 42.64 2.53
CA ASP A 448 -33.13 42.64 3.54
C ASP A 448 -34.37 43.35 2.99
N TYR A 449 -35.53 42.68 3.01
CA TYR A 449 -36.80 43.24 2.50
C TYR A 449 -37.60 43.98 3.60
N ASP A 450 -37.31 43.78 4.90
CA ASP A 450 -38.17 44.28 5.98
C ASP A 450 -37.44 44.57 7.29
N GLN A 451 -37.94 45.55 8.07
CA GLN A 451 -37.46 45.87 9.43
C GLN A 451 -37.59 44.74 10.48
N ASP A 452 -37.96 43.53 10.07
CA ASP A 452 -38.11 42.33 10.89
C ASP A 452 -37.03 41.25 10.62
N GLY A 453 -36.06 41.50 9.72
CA GLY A 453 -34.84 40.69 9.55
C GLY A 453 -35.03 39.37 8.79
N GLN A 454 -35.83 39.36 7.73
CA GLN A 454 -35.93 38.23 6.80
C GLN A 454 -35.13 38.55 5.54
N TYR A 455 -34.05 37.79 5.31
CA TYR A 455 -33.18 37.95 4.14
C TYR A 455 -33.77 37.23 2.93
N GLU A 456 -33.81 37.92 1.79
CA GLU A 456 -34.00 37.26 0.49
C GLU A 456 -32.62 37.01 -0.12
N TYR A 457 -32.42 35.79 -0.61
CA TYR A 457 -31.12 35.29 -1.03
C TYR A 457 -31.21 34.72 -2.43
N PHE A 458 -30.36 35.23 -3.32
CA PHE A 458 -30.22 34.76 -4.68
C PHE A 458 -28.78 34.30 -4.87
N SER A 459 -28.59 33.06 -5.31
CA SER A 459 -27.27 32.53 -5.64
C SER A 459 -27.29 31.73 -6.93
N THR A 460 -26.15 31.71 -7.60
CA THR A 460 -25.91 30.89 -8.78
C THR A 460 -24.48 30.37 -8.76
N GLU A 461 -24.32 29.09 -9.12
CA GLU A 461 -23.02 28.42 -9.12
C GLU A 461 -22.85 27.63 -10.41
N GLN A 462 -21.71 27.73 -11.09
CA GLN A 462 -21.50 26.97 -12.31
C GLN A 462 -20.07 26.43 -12.42
N GLN A 463 -19.95 25.14 -12.76
CA GLN A 463 -18.71 24.54 -13.24
C GLN A 463 -18.69 24.67 -14.76
N GLN A 464 -17.86 25.58 -15.31
CA GLN A 464 -17.87 25.86 -16.74
C GLN A 464 -16.78 25.04 -17.50
N PRO A 465 -17.16 24.22 -18.51
CA PRO A 465 -16.19 23.39 -19.24
C PRO A 465 -15.26 24.17 -20.19
N GLU A 466 -15.71 25.32 -20.73
CA GLU A 466 -14.92 26.23 -21.56
C GLU A 466 -15.50 27.65 -21.38
N GLY A 467 -14.64 28.67 -21.22
CA GLY A 467 -14.99 30.03 -20.78
C GLY A 467 -16.33 30.58 -21.27
N GLY A 468 -17.12 31.09 -20.32
CA GLY A 468 -18.46 31.63 -20.53
C GLY A 468 -18.78 32.79 -19.57
N LEU A 469 -19.91 33.44 -19.85
CA LEU A 469 -20.48 34.51 -19.02
C LEU A 469 -21.47 33.87 -18.04
N LEU A 470 -21.24 34.03 -16.74
CA LEU A 470 -22.20 33.67 -15.70
C LEU A 470 -23.00 34.92 -15.33
N GLU A 471 -24.33 34.87 -15.43
CA GLU A 471 -25.23 35.99 -15.09
C GLU A 471 -26.21 35.56 -13.98
N LEU A 472 -26.39 36.45 -13.00
CA LEU A 472 -27.38 36.36 -11.93
C LEU A 472 -28.31 37.57 -12.01
N PRO A 473 -29.52 37.42 -12.57
CA PRO A 473 -30.53 38.46 -12.53
C PRO A 473 -31.26 38.44 -11.19
N PHE A 474 -31.55 39.62 -10.67
CA PHE A 474 -32.31 39.82 -9.45
C PHE A 474 -33.15 41.09 -9.52
N ALA A 475 -34.16 41.19 -8.67
CA ALA A 475 -35.08 42.31 -8.61
C ALA A 475 -35.07 42.91 -7.20
N ILE A 476 -35.22 44.23 -7.10
CA ILE A 476 -35.37 44.92 -5.81
C ILE A 476 -36.67 45.70 -5.85
N GLY A 477 -37.60 45.41 -4.94
CA GLY A 477 -38.82 46.20 -4.76
C GLY A 477 -39.81 46.18 -5.94
N VAL A 478 -39.50 45.48 -7.04
CA VAL A 478 -40.33 45.36 -8.25
C VAL A 478 -40.42 43.91 -8.73
N ASP A 479 -41.47 43.60 -9.50
CA ASP A 479 -41.60 42.32 -10.20
C ASP A 479 -41.02 42.46 -11.61
N CYS A 480 -39.88 41.80 -11.85
CA CYS A 480 -39.17 41.80 -13.12
C CYS A 480 -39.59 40.64 -14.05
N GLY A 481 -40.56 39.81 -13.65
CA GLY A 481 -41.00 38.65 -14.42
C GLY A 481 -39.97 37.52 -14.50
N LEU A 482 -39.07 37.41 -13.52
CA LEU A 482 -38.06 36.35 -13.45
C LEU A 482 -38.73 35.04 -13.01
N THR A 483 -38.73 34.03 -13.88
CA THR A 483 -39.17 32.67 -13.56
C THR A 483 -37.95 31.80 -13.30
N PHE A 484 -37.76 31.41 -12.03
CA PHE A 484 -36.73 30.49 -11.62
C PHE A 484 -37.26 29.06 -11.65
N GLY A 485 -36.49 28.14 -12.23
CA GLY A 485 -36.78 26.71 -12.29
C GLY A 485 -35.65 25.98 -13.00
N CYS A 486 -35.69 24.65 -13.06
CA CYS A 486 -34.63 23.93 -13.74
C CYS A 486 -34.65 24.21 -15.25
N THR A 487 -33.62 24.86 -15.80
CA THR A 487 -33.53 25.23 -17.22
C THR A 487 -32.87 24.17 -18.09
N ASP A 488 -32.36 23.08 -17.50
CA ASP A 488 -31.73 21.98 -18.22
C ASP A 488 -32.80 21.06 -18.84
N PRO A 489 -32.91 20.96 -20.19
CA PRO A 489 -33.90 20.11 -20.85
C PRO A 489 -33.76 18.60 -20.57
N TRP A 490 -32.63 18.18 -19.99
CA TRP A 490 -32.34 16.78 -19.65
C TRP A 490 -32.62 16.44 -18.18
N ALA A 491 -32.95 17.43 -17.35
CA ALA A 491 -33.35 17.21 -15.97
C ALA A 491 -34.82 16.77 -15.85
N CYS A 492 -35.10 15.97 -14.82
CA CYS A 492 -36.42 15.41 -14.52
C CYS A 492 -37.47 16.47 -14.18
N ASN A 493 -37.05 17.56 -13.54
CA ASN A 493 -37.88 18.69 -13.17
C ASN A 493 -37.64 19.91 -14.07
N PHE A 494 -37.21 19.69 -15.33
CA PHE A 494 -37.09 20.75 -16.34
C PHE A 494 -38.38 21.58 -16.42
N ASP A 495 -38.24 22.89 -16.24
CA ASP A 495 -39.31 23.86 -16.37
C ASP A 495 -39.16 24.65 -17.68
N PRO A 496 -40.01 24.42 -18.70
CA PRO A 496 -39.95 25.14 -19.97
C PRO A 496 -40.38 26.61 -19.89
N GLU A 497 -40.93 27.05 -18.75
CA GLU A 497 -41.27 28.45 -18.47
C GLU A 497 -40.20 29.16 -17.63
N ALA A 498 -39.16 28.44 -17.16
CA ALA A 498 -38.04 29.04 -16.44
C ALA A 498 -37.10 29.76 -17.40
N ASP A 499 -36.92 31.06 -17.16
CA ASP A 499 -35.91 31.88 -17.84
C ASP A 499 -34.53 31.74 -17.17
N TYR A 500 -34.48 31.32 -15.90
CA TYR A 500 -33.26 31.23 -15.08
C TYR A 500 -33.21 29.97 -14.21
N PRO A 501 -32.02 29.34 -14.03
CA PRO A 501 -31.87 28.13 -13.21
C PRO A 501 -32.08 28.42 -11.72
N ASP A 502 -32.86 27.58 -11.03
CA ASP A 502 -33.05 27.61 -9.57
C ASP A 502 -32.13 26.64 -8.81
N TRP A 503 -31.22 25.97 -9.53
CA TRP A 503 -30.24 25.00 -9.03
C TRP A 503 -30.83 23.76 -8.35
N ASN A 504 -32.14 23.54 -8.44
CA ASN A 504 -32.80 22.32 -7.97
C ASN A 504 -32.98 21.30 -9.09
N CYS A 505 -32.15 21.32 -10.14
CA CYS A 505 -32.22 20.34 -11.22
C CYS A 505 -31.94 18.94 -10.66
N THR A 506 -32.92 18.06 -10.80
CA THR A 506 -32.82 16.65 -10.45
C THR A 506 -32.62 15.84 -11.73
N TYR A 507 -31.66 14.93 -11.71
CA TYR A 507 -31.22 14.26 -12.92
C TYR A 507 -31.74 12.82 -13.01
N PRO A 508 -31.89 12.30 -14.24
CA PRO A 508 -32.34 10.93 -14.44
C PRO A 508 -31.31 9.92 -13.89
N GLY A 509 -31.78 8.81 -13.33
CA GLY A 509 -30.98 7.70 -12.81
C GLY A 509 -31.86 6.65 -12.15
N CYS A 510 -31.32 5.50 -11.76
CA CYS A 510 -32.16 4.47 -11.16
C CYS A 510 -32.80 4.93 -9.83
N THR A 511 -34.13 4.92 -9.76
CA THR A 511 -34.91 5.34 -8.57
C THR A 511 -35.46 4.19 -7.74
N ASP A 512 -35.26 2.95 -8.17
CA ASP A 512 -35.72 1.77 -7.43
C ASP A 512 -34.68 1.39 -6.38
N SER A 513 -35.04 1.46 -5.10
CA SER A 513 -34.18 1.11 -3.97
C SER A 513 -33.79 -0.37 -3.90
N LEU A 514 -34.37 -1.21 -4.77
CA LEU A 514 -34.06 -2.63 -4.89
C LEU A 514 -33.09 -2.95 -6.04
N ALA A 515 -32.69 -1.96 -6.84
CA ALA A 515 -31.70 -2.12 -7.89
C ALA A 515 -30.28 -1.90 -7.34
N ASP A 516 -29.30 -2.60 -7.88
CA ASP A 516 -27.90 -2.51 -7.40
C ASP A 516 -27.25 -1.17 -7.72
N ASN A 517 -27.70 -0.52 -8.80
CA ASN A 517 -27.28 0.81 -9.17
C ASN A 517 -28.27 1.90 -8.71
N TYR A 518 -29.06 1.62 -7.66
CA TYR A 518 -29.95 2.61 -7.05
C TYR A 518 -29.20 3.90 -6.72
N ASN A 519 -29.71 5.02 -7.23
CA ASN A 519 -29.19 6.34 -6.95
C ASN A 519 -30.18 7.12 -6.09
N PRO A 520 -29.90 7.34 -4.78
CA PRO A 520 -30.79 8.10 -3.89
C PRO A 520 -30.93 9.59 -4.25
N TYR A 521 -30.11 10.09 -5.19
CA TYR A 521 -30.16 11.47 -5.69
C TYR A 521 -30.85 11.60 -7.06
N ALA A 522 -31.34 10.50 -7.66
CA ALA A 522 -32.05 10.54 -8.93
C ALA A 522 -33.48 11.10 -8.76
N GLY A 523 -33.86 12.05 -9.63
CA GLY A 523 -35.18 12.69 -9.61
C GLY A 523 -36.26 11.95 -10.42
N CYS A 524 -35.83 11.11 -11.36
CA CYS A 524 -36.69 10.29 -12.19
C CYS A 524 -35.90 9.11 -12.75
N ASP A 525 -36.61 8.02 -13.00
CA ASP A 525 -36.02 6.81 -13.57
C ASP A 525 -35.68 7.01 -15.05
N ASP A 526 -34.42 6.76 -15.42
CA ASP A 526 -33.95 6.76 -16.81
C ASP A 526 -33.98 5.37 -17.46
N GLY A 527 -34.48 4.37 -16.73
CA GLY A 527 -34.52 2.98 -17.16
C GLY A 527 -33.16 2.28 -17.07
N SER A 528 -32.19 2.88 -16.37
CA SER A 528 -30.89 2.27 -16.11
C SER A 528 -30.90 1.27 -14.96
N CYS A 529 -32.01 1.09 -14.22
CA CYS A 529 -32.05 0.19 -13.08
C CYS A 529 -31.56 -1.22 -13.44
N GLU A 530 -30.42 -1.58 -12.85
CA GLU A 530 -29.81 -2.90 -12.93
C GLU A 530 -30.22 -3.67 -11.70
N TYR A 531 -30.82 -4.82 -11.93
CA TYR A 531 -31.12 -5.79 -10.89
C TYR A 531 -30.23 -6.99 -11.19
N THR A 532 -29.32 -7.32 -10.27
CA THR A 532 -28.77 -8.65 -10.18
C THR A 532 -29.96 -9.57 -9.97
N GLU A 533 -30.28 -10.35 -11.00
CA GLU A 533 -31.29 -11.39 -10.89
C GLU A 533 -30.84 -12.28 -9.72
N PRO A 534 -31.67 -12.44 -8.66
CA PRO A 534 -31.30 -13.29 -7.55
C PRO A 534 -31.03 -14.69 -8.10
N CYS A 535 -29.86 -15.24 -7.78
CA CYS A 535 -29.44 -16.53 -8.28
C CYS A 535 -30.53 -17.58 -7.97
N GLU A 536 -31.23 -18.09 -8.99
CA GLU A 536 -32.24 -19.14 -8.80
C GLU A 536 -31.58 -20.49 -8.39
N GLY A 537 -30.25 -20.56 -8.43
CA GLY A 537 -29.42 -21.71 -8.08
C GLY A 537 -28.61 -21.53 -6.79
N VAL A 538 -27.33 -21.81 -6.89
CA VAL A 538 -26.31 -21.80 -5.84
C VAL A 538 -25.32 -20.69 -6.19
N GLU A 539 -25.16 -19.75 -5.28
CA GLU A 539 -24.16 -18.69 -5.39
C GLU A 539 -22.76 -19.28 -5.20
N ALA A 540 -21.86 -18.94 -6.12
CA ALA A 540 -20.48 -19.41 -6.10
C ALA A 540 -19.53 -18.26 -6.48
N LEU A 541 -18.30 -18.33 -5.97
CA LEU A 541 -17.23 -17.39 -6.28
C LEU A 541 -16.17 -18.11 -7.11
N LEU A 542 -15.94 -17.64 -8.33
CA LEU A 542 -14.80 -18.04 -9.16
C LEU A 542 -13.62 -17.13 -8.85
N TYR A 543 -12.48 -17.71 -8.54
CA TYR A 543 -11.21 -17.01 -8.42
C TYR A 543 -10.28 -17.43 -9.55
N VAL A 544 -9.59 -16.46 -10.16
CA VAL A 544 -8.57 -16.70 -11.18
C VAL A 544 -7.30 -15.98 -10.77
N CYS A 545 -6.26 -16.76 -10.50
CA CYS A 545 -4.94 -16.26 -10.13
C CYS A 545 -4.04 -16.22 -11.37
N THR A 546 -3.55 -15.04 -11.69
CA THR A 546 -2.59 -14.84 -12.78
C THR A 546 -1.22 -14.48 -12.20
N TYR A 547 -0.16 -15.12 -12.70
CA TYR A 547 1.22 -14.74 -12.41
C TYR A 547 1.69 -13.71 -13.45
N ALA A 548 2.71 -14.03 -14.26
CA ALA A 548 3.12 -13.17 -15.36
C ALA A 548 2.16 -13.37 -16.55
N ASN A 549 1.87 -12.30 -17.30
CA ASN A 549 1.07 -12.33 -18.53
C ASN A 549 -0.41 -12.75 -18.35
N GLY A 550 -1.13 -12.21 -17.36
CA GLY A 550 -2.57 -12.47 -17.18
C GLY A 550 -3.46 -12.22 -18.42
N TRP A 551 -2.99 -11.41 -19.39
CA TRP A 551 -3.67 -11.17 -20.66
C TRP A 551 -3.66 -12.39 -21.60
N GLU A 552 -2.88 -13.42 -21.29
CA GLU A 552 -2.84 -14.69 -22.04
C GLU A 552 -3.80 -15.75 -21.47
N VAL A 553 -4.35 -15.51 -20.26
CA VAL A 553 -5.26 -16.40 -19.53
C VAL A 553 -6.70 -16.18 -20.00
N GLY A 554 -7.34 -17.23 -20.51
CA GLY A 554 -8.76 -17.25 -20.84
C GLY A 554 -9.47 -18.44 -20.19
N LEU A 555 -10.58 -18.22 -19.51
CA LEU A 555 -11.37 -19.28 -18.88
C LEU A 555 -12.86 -19.09 -19.17
N SER A 556 -13.55 -20.17 -19.49
CA SER A 556 -15.02 -20.17 -19.58
C SER A 556 -15.62 -21.35 -18.82
N ILE A 557 -16.82 -21.15 -18.27
CA ILE A 557 -17.60 -22.21 -17.61
C ILE A 557 -18.91 -22.35 -18.36
N ALA A 558 -19.27 -23.57 -18.75
CA ALA A 558 -20.54 -23.88 -19.40
C ALA A 558 -21.31 -24.97 -18.66
N ASP A 559 -22.64 -24.92 -18.73
CA ASP A 559 -23.54 -25.95 -18.20
C ASP A 559 -23.55 -27.23 -19.06
N GLU A 560 -24.28 -28.26 -18.60
CA GLU A 560 -24.43 -29.54 -19.31
C GLU A 560 -25.06 -29.44 -20.71
N LEU A 561 -25.76 -28.33 -21.01
CA LEU A 561 -26.36 -28.04 -22.32
C LEU A 561 -25.39 -27.27 -23.23
N GLY A 562 -24.23 -26.86 -22.72
CA GLY A 562 -23.24 -26.03 -23.40
C GLY A 562 -23.59 -24.55 -23.40
N ASN A 563 -24.49 -24.09 -22.52
CA ASN A 563 -24.72 -22.67 -22.32
C ASN A 563 -23.62 -22.12 -21.41
N GLU A 564 -23.05 -20.99 -21.80
CA GLU A 564 -21.98 -20.33 -21.05
C GLU A 564 -22.55 -19.63 -19.81
N VAL A 565 -21.96 -19.92 -18.65
CA VAL A 565 -22.22 -19.27 -17.36
C VAL A 565 -21.35 -18.02 -17.23
N ILE A 566 -20.06 -18.13 -17.59
CA ILE A 566 -19.13 -17.02 -17.59
C ILE A 566 -18.01 -17.27 -18.61
N GLU A 567 -17.49 -16.20 -19.20
CA GLU A 567 -16.24 -16.16 -19.97
C GLU A 567 -15.39 -15.00 -19.45
N VAL A 568 -14.15 -15.30 -19.07
CA VAL A 568 -13.15 -14.33 -18.58
C VAL A 568 -11.91 -14.40 -19.46
N ASN A 569 -11.50 -13.24 -19.96
CA ASN A 569 -10.36 -13.04 -20.84
C ASN A 569 -9.61 -11.76 -20.43
N ASP A 570 -8.38 -11.58 -20.93
CA ASP A 570 -7.59 -10.35 -20.79
C ASP A 570 -7.37 -9.89 -19.32
N LEU A 571 -7.10 -10.84 -18.42
CA LEU A 571 -6.95 -10.56 -16.99
C LEU A 571 -5.67 -9.75 -16.68
N PRO A 572 -5.65 -8.93 -15.61
CA PRO A 572 -4.44 -8.23 -15.20
C PRO A 572 -3.38 -9.26 -14.75
N ALA A 573 -2.08 -8.94 -14.89
CA ALA A 573 -1.00 -9.82 -14.41
C ALA A 573 -0.77 -9.65 -12.90
N THR A 574 -0.26 -10.70 -12.25
CA THR A 574 0.15 -10.77 -10.83
C THR A 574 -0.98 -10.43 -9.88
N THR A 575 -2.18 -10.94 -10.15
CA THR A 575 -3.38 -10.61 -9.39
C THR A 575 -4.29 -11.82 -9.23
N ILE A 576 -5.14 -11.78 -8.20
CA ILE A 576 -6.27 -12.69 -8.06
C ILE A 576 -7.51 -11.87 -8.43
N SER A 577 -8.16 -12.26 -9.53
CA SER A 577 -9.47 -11.74 -9.90
C SER A 577 -10.54 -12.68 -9.36
N TYR A 578 -11.68 -12.14 -8.91
CA TYR A 578 -12.81 -12.95 -8.47
C TYR A 578 -14.10 -12.48 -9.14
N PHE A 579 -15.02 -13.42 -9.34
CA PHE A 579 -16.28 -13.22 -10.05
C PHE A 579 -17.39 -14.00 -9.37
N ASP A 580 -18.52 -13.32 -9.10
CA ASP A 580 -19.74 -13.98 -8.66
C ASP A 580 -20.37 -14.74 -9.85
N ILE A 581 -20.62 -16.03 -9.66
CA ILE A 581 -21.27 -16.90 -10.66
C ILE A 581 -22.45 -17.63 -10.03
N CYS A 582 -23.50 -17.84 -10.82
CA CYS A 582 -24.69 -18.57 -10.39
C CYS A 582 -24.71 -19.97 -11.04
N LEU A 583 -24.74 -21.00 -10.20
CA LEU A 583 -24.73 -22.41 -10.64
C LEU A 583 -26.03 -23.10 -10.25
N ASP A 584 -26.65 -23.86 -11.15
CA ASP A 584 -27.79 -24.70 -10.83
C ASP A 584 -27.46 -25.75 -9.76
N SER A 585 -28.37 -25.87 -8.79
CA SER A 585 -28.25 -26.74 -7.60
C SER A 585 -28.06 -28.25 -7.86
N ALA A 586 -28.15 -28.71 -9.10
CA ALA A 586 -27.98 -30.11 -9.48
C ALA A 586 -27.58 -30.25 -10.97
N SER A 587 -26.39 -29.76 -11.34
CA SER A 587 -25.91 -29.78 -12.73
C SER A 587 -24.42 -30.11 -12.83
N CYS A 588 -23.99 -30.45 -14.04
CA CYS A 588 -22.58 -30.61 -14.40
C CYS A 588 -22.12 -29.38 -15.16
N TYR A 589 -20.91 -28.93 -14.83
CA TYR A 589 -20.25 -27.80 -15.45
C TYR A 589 -18.95 -28.25 -16.08
N THR A 590 -18.62 -27.64 -17.21
CA THR A 590 -17.33 -27.82 -17.87
C THR A 590 -16.60 -26.48 -17.86
N THR A 591 -15.42 -26.47 -17.26
CA THR A 591 -14.47 -25.38 -17.36
C THR A 591 -13.58 -25.61 -18.58
N THR A 592 -13.46 -24.60 -19.44
CA THR A 592 -12.50 -24.55 -20.54
C THR A 592 -11.42 -23.55 -20.19
N MET A 593 -10.19 -24.03 -19.99
CA MET A 593 -9.01 -23.21 -19.79
C MET A 593 -8.32 -23.04 -21.14
N THR A 594 -7.94 -21.82 -21.50
CA THR A 594 -7.33 -21.50 -22.78
C THR A 594 -6.13 -20.59 -22.60
N ASN A 595 -5.14 -20.74 -23.48
CA ASN A 595 -4.04 -19.80 -23.65
C ASN A 595 -4.01 -19.27 -25.08
N ASN A 596 -4.01 -17.93 -25.20
CA ASN A 596 -4.02 -17.21 -26.47
C ASN A 596 -2.66 -17.19 -27.23
N THR A 597 -1.55 -17.64 -26.62
CA THR A 597 -0.18 -17.53 -27.18
C THR A 597 0.69 -18.81 -27.12
N SER A 598 0.10 -19.98 -26.79
CA SER A 598 0.69 -21.35 -26.88
C SER A 598 1.75 -21.76 -25.84
N THR A 599 1.77 -21.15 -24.66
CA THR A 599 2.73 -21.44 -23.58
C THR A 599 2.04 -21.40 -22.20
N GLY A 600 1.16 -22.37 -21.90
CA GLY A 600 0.27 -22.52 -20.73
C GLY A 600 -0.06 -21.31 -19.84
N TRP A 601 -0.34 -21.49 -18.55
CA TRP A 601 -0.67 -20.37 -17.65
C TRP A 601 0.51 -19.88 -16.79
N TYR A 602 1.71 -20.43 -16.97
CA TYR A 602 2.91 -20.06 -16.21
C TYR A 602 2.69 -20.16 -14.69
N GLY A 603 2.02 -21.22 -14.25
CA GLY A 603 1.62 -21.45 -12.87
C GLY A 603 0.37 -20.68 -12.42
N GLY A 604 -0.34 -20.01 -13.33
CA GLY A 604 -1.69 -19.50 -13.06
C GLY A 604 -2.68 -20.64 -12.84
N TYR A 605 -3.68 -20.40 -12.00
CA TYR A 605 -4.69 -21.40 -11.64
C TYR A 605 -6.01 -20.71 -11.30
N TYR A 606 -7.09 -21.47 -11.29
CA TYR A 606 -8.41 -21.01 -10.87
C TYR A 606 -8.98 -21.95 -9.81
N TRP A 607 -9.91 -21.46 -9.01
CA TRP A 607 -10.74 -22.29 -8.16
C TRP A 607 -12.13 -21.68 -7.99
N ILE A 608 -13.11 -22.52 -7.67
CA ILE A 608 -14.48 -22.10 -7.41
C ILE A 608 -14.86 -22.49 -5.99
N THR A 609 -15.46 -21.55 -5.25
CA THR A 609 -16.02 -21.81 -3.93
C THR A 609 -17.55 -21.71 -3.95
N VAL A 610 -18.20 -22.58 -3.19
CA VAL A 610 -19.64 -22.54 -2.89
C VAL A 610 -19.77 -22.55 -1.37
N ASP A 611 -20.51 -21.60 -0.80
CA ASP A 611 -20.65 -21.43 0.65
C ASP A 611 -19.29 -21.39 1.39
N GLY A 612 -18.27 -20.81 0.76
CA GLY A 612 -16.90 -20.72 1.30
C GLY A 612 -16.05 -21.99 1.17
N TYR A 613 -16.59 -23.08 0.60
CA TYR A 613 -15.85 -24.33 0.37
C TYR A 613 -15.39 -24.43 -1.09
N GLN A 614 -14.10 -24.68 -1.30
CA GLN A 614 -13.55 -24.95 -2.63
C GLN A 614 -14.11 -26.28 -3.18
N ILE A 615 -14.76 -26.23 -4.34
CA ILE A 615 -15.40 -27.38 -4.99
C ILE A 615 -14.63 -27.86 -6.22
N VAL A 616 -13.84 -26.99 -6.85
CA VAL A 616 -12.95 -27.33 -7.96
C VAL A 616 -11.78 -26.37 -7.98
N GLU A 617 -10.63 -26.87 -8.40
CA GLU A 617 -9.46 -26.08 -8.80
C GLU A 617 -8.90 -26.66 -10.10
N GLY A 618 -8.27 -25.82 -10.91
CA GLY A 618 -7.57 -26.26 -12.10
C GLY A 618 -6.49 -25.28 -12.52
N GLU A 619 -5.53 -25.80 -13.27
CA GLU A 619 -4.45 -25.07 -13.90
C GLU A 619 -4.35 -25.55 -15.35
N LEU A 620 -3.85 -24.70 -16.24
CA LEU A 620 -3.53 -25.11 -17.60
C LEU A 620 -2.06 -25.51 -17.66
N ASP A 621 -1.78 -26.77 -18.00
CA ASP A 621 -0.41 -27.27 -18.16
C ASP A 621 0.39 -26.38 -19.13
N ASP A 622 1.66 -26.15 -18.82
CA ASP A 622 2.59 -25.28 -19.56
C ASP A 622 2.75 -25.72 -21.03
N ASP A 623 2.53 -27.00 -21.32
CA ASP A 623 2.62 -27.60 -22.67
C ASP A 623 1.28 -27.59 -23.45
N LEU A 624 0.17 -27.17 -22.83
CA LEU A 624 -1.15 -27.16 -23.45
C LEU A 624 -1.62 -25.73 -23.82
N SER A 625 -2.45 -25.67 -24.87
CA SER A 625 -3.11 -24.42 -25.29
C SER A 625 -4.58 -24.35 -24.89
N VAL A 626 -5.18 -25.50 -24.58
CA VAL A 626 -6.54 -25.66 -24.10
C VAL A 626 -6.60 -26.89 -23.20
N GLU A 627 -7.32 -26.81 -22.09
CA GLU A 627 -7.61 -27.93 -21.20
C GLU A 627 -9.06 -27.87 -20.70
N LEU A 628 -9.70 -29.04 -20.58
CA LEU A 628 -11.09 -29.17 -20.15
C LEU A 628 -11.15 -29.86 -18.80
N GLN A 629 -11.86 -29.26 -17.86
CA GLN A 629 -12.15 -29.86 -16.57
C GLN A 629 -13.66 -29.85 -16.33
N SER A 630 -14.19 -30.83 -15.61
CA SER A 630 -15.61 -30.83 -15.24
C SER A 630 -15.79 -30.97 -13.74
N PHE A 631 -16.84 -30.33 -13.24
CA PHE A 631 -17.22 -30.39 -11.83
C PHE A 631 -18.75 -30.45 -11.71
N SER A 632 -19.24 -31.03 -10.61
CA SER A 632 -20.67 -31.16 -10.31
C SER A 632 -21.07 -30.29 -9.14
N ILE A 633 -22.26 -29.68 -9.24
CA ILE A 633 -23.00 -29.21 -8.07
C ILE A 633 -24.03 -30.29 -7.72
N GLY A 634 -23.98 -30.82 -6.49
CA GLY A 634 -24.86 -31.90 -6.02
C GLY A 634 -24.41 -33.33 -6.41
N ASP A 635 -25.31 -34.31 -6.30
CA ASP A 635 -25.04 -35.76 -6.44
C ASP A 635 -24.98 -36.27 -7.91
N ASN A 636 -24.51 -35.45 -8.85
CA ASN A 636 -24.43 -35.83 -10.27
C ASN A 636 -23.03 -36.31 -10.66
N SER A 637 -22.93 -37.40 -11.41
CA SER A 637 -21.67 -37.88 -11.96
C SER A 637 -21.35 -37.17 -13.28
N CYS A 638 -20.33 -36.31 -13.30
CA CYS A 638 -19.89 -35.62 -14.51
C CYS A 638 -18.91 -36.45 -15.35
N PRO A 639 -18.75 -36.14 -16.64
CA PRO A 639 -17.72 -36.75 -17.48
C PRO A 639 -16.32 -36.41 -16.96
N ILE A 640 -15.44 -37.40 -16.89
CA ILE A 640 -13.99 -37.21 -16.65
C ILE A 640 -13.33 -37.12 -18.03
N TYR A 641 -12.74 -35.97 -18.34
CA TYR A 641 -12.02 -35.74 -19.59
C TYR A 641 -10.56 -36.20 -19.47
N GLY A 642 -10.01 -36.73 -20.56
CA GLY A 642 -8.60 -37.12 -20.66
C GLY A 642 -8.38 -38.17 -21.75
N CYS A 643 -7.11 -38.49 -22.05
CA CYS A 643 -6.82 -39.47 -23.09
C CYS A 643 -7.38 -40.87 -22.73
N THR A 644 -8.32 -41.36 -23.53
CA THR A 644 -8.96 -42.67 -23.34
C THR A 644 -8.25 -43.82 -24.08
N ASP A 645 -7.19 -43.52 -24.84
CA ASP A 645 -6.44 -44.50 -25.62
C ASP A 645 -5.30 -45.13 -24.78
N PRO A 646 -5.37 -46.43 -24.45
CA PRO A 646 -4.33 -47.11 -23.68
C PRO A 646 -2.98 -47.25 -24.40
N GLU A 647 -2.88 -46.88 -25.69
CA GLU A 647 -1.62 -46.84 -26.44
C GLU A 647 -0.90 -45.48 -26.37
N ALA A 648 -1.51 -44.46 -25.75
CA ALA A 648 -0.91 -43.13 -25.58
C ALA A 648 -0.05 -43.05 -24.29
N LEU A 649 0.98 -42.20 -24.31
CA LEU A 649 1.88 -41.96 -23.17
C LEU A 649 1.16 -41.35 -21.96
N ASN A 650 0.12 -40.57 -22.21
CA ASN A 650 -0.69 -39.88 -21.20
C ASN A 650 -2.09 -40.51 -21.04
N TYR A 651 -2.24 -41.81 -21.29
CA TYR A 651 -3.49 -42.53 -21.06
C TYR A 651 -4.01 -42.37 -19.62
N ASN A 652 -5.27 -41.96 -19.48
CA ASN A 652 -5.98 -41.86 -18.20
C ASN A 652 -7.09 -42.92 -18.11
N ALA A 653 -6.93 -43.90 -17.22
CA ALA A 653 -7.89 -44.99 -17.05
C ALA A 653 -9.23 -44.56 -16.40
N GLU A 654 -9.27 -43.38 -15.77
CA GLU A 654 -10.47 -42.81 -15.16
C GLU A 654 -11.24 -41.89 -16.14
N ALA A 655 -10.65 -41.55 -17.29
CA ALA A 655 -11.31 -40.73 -18.31
C ALA A 655 -12.51 -41.47 -18.91
N THR A 656 -13.68 -40.82 -18.89
CA THR A 656 -14.92 -41.30 -19.49
C THR A 656 -15.18 -40.68 -20.87
N GLU A 657 -14.54 -39.56 -21.19
CA GLU A 657 -14.63 -38.86 -22.47
C GLU A 657 -13.24 -38.41 -22.95
N ASP A 658 -12.96 -38.60 -24.24
CA ASP A 658 -11.67 -38.22 -24.85
C ASP A 658 -11.65 -36.73 -25.19
N ASP A 659 -10.70 -35.99 -24.63
CA ASP A 659 -10.49 -34.56 -24.87
C ASP A 659 -9.51 -34.25 -26.01
N GLY A 660 -8.95 -35.29 -26.65
CA GLY A 660 -7.99 -35.15 -27.74
C GLY A 660 -6.57 -34.83 -27.28
N SER A 661 -6.27 -34.95 -25.99
CA SER A 661 -4.94 -34.73 -25.41
C SER A 661 -3.95 -35.88 -25.67
N CYS A 662 -4.35 -37.00 -26.27
CA CYS A 662 -3.51 -38.20 -26.41
C CYS A 662 -2.14 -37.91 -27.07
N GLU A 663 -1.06 -38.11 -26.31
CA GLU A 663 0.33 -38.02 -26.75
C GLU A 663 0.87 -39.40 -27.11
N TYR A 664 1.52 -39.51 -28.26
CA TYR A 664 2.17 -40.74 -28.69
C TYR A 664 3.69 -40.50 -28.80
N PRO A 665 4.54 -41.49 -28.50
CA PRO A 665 5.98 -41.30 -28.65
C PRO A 665 6.32 -41.00 -30.11
N GLU A 666 7.17 -39.99 -30.32
CA GLU A 666 7.68 -39.62 -31.65
C GLU A 666 8.20 -40.87 -32.38
N PRO A 667 7.77 -41.13 -33.64
CA PRO A 667 8.18 -42.32 -34.35
C PRO A 667 9.69 -42.32 -34.54
N CYS A 668 10.36 -43.37 -34.06
CA CYS A 668 11.78 -43.58 -34.29
C CYS A 668 12.02 -43.74 -35.82
N ASP A 669 12.64 -42.73 -36.43
CA ASP A 669 13.05 -42.75 -37.84
C ASP A 669 14.18 -43.76 -38.14
N PHE A 670 14.73 -44.39 -37.09
CA PHE A 670 15.83 -45.36 -37.15
C PHE A 670 15.45 -46.71 -36.49
N ASN A 671 16.40 -47.39 -35.84
CA ASN A 671 16.15 -48.66 -35.17
C ASN A 671 15.80 -48.41 -33.70
N GLN A 672 14.56 -48.74 -33.34
CA GLN A 672 14.10 -48.72 -31.95
C GLN A 672 14.55 -50.00 -31.24
N LEU A 673 15.27 -49.84 -30.13
CA LEU A 673 15.73 -50.92 -29.27
C LEU A 673 15.26 -50.73 -27.83
N TYR A 674 15.10 -51.84 -27.12
CA TYR A 674 14.71 -51.90 -25.72
C TYR A 674 15.90 -52.39 -24.91
N ILE A 675 16.24 -51.70 -23.83
CA ILE A 675 17.27 -52.07 -22.88
C ILE A 675 16.56 -52.49 -21.60
N LEU A 676 16.58 -53.78 -21.30
CA LEU A 676 15.99 -54.31 -20.08
C LEU A 676 17.08 -54.36 -19.03
N LEU A 677 16.86 -53.69 -17.90
CA LEU A 677 17.72 -53.65 -16.74
C LEU A 677 17.11 -54.53 -15.66
N TYR A 678 17.93 -55.30 -14.95
CA TYR A 678 17.50 -56.18 -13.89
C TYR A 678 18.37 -56.02 -12.65
N ASP A 679 17.74 -56.05 -11.49
CA ASP A 679 18.35 -56.12 -10.17
C ASP A 679 17.75 -57.30 -9.38
N SER A 680 18.63 -58.15 -8.86
CA SER A 680 18.24 -59.36 -8.13
C SER A 680 17.66 -59.09 -6.74
N PHE A 681 17.88 -57.91 -6.16
CA PHE A 681 17.44 -57.55 -4.80
C PHE A 681 16.28 -56.56 -4.76
N GLY A 682 15.99 -55.89 -5.88
CA GLY A 682 14.82 -55.05 -6.08
C GLY A 682 14.94 -53.66 -5.43
N ASP A 683 16.15 -53.27 -5.04
CA ASP A 683 16.48 -51.97 -4.46
C ASP A 683 17.15 -51.02 -5.47
N GLY A 684 17.28 -51.44 -6.73
CA GLY A 684 17.87 -50.67 -7.80
C GLY A 684 19.38 -50.87 -7.91
N TRP A 685 20.00 -50.23 -8.89
CA TRP A 685 21.40 -50.45 -9.26
C TRP A 685 22.42 -49.80 -8.32
N ASN A 686 21.99 -49.08 -7.28
CA ASN A 686 22.83 -48.63 -6.17
C ASN A 686 24.11 -47.88 -6.61
N GLY A 687 23.96 -46.98 -7.58
CA GLY A 687 25.02 -46.15 -8.17
C GLY A 687 25.74 -46.77 -9.37
N ASP A 688 25.39 -47.99 -9.77
CA ASP A 688 25.79 -48.58 -11.04
C ASP A 688 25.00 -47.94 -12.18
N SER A 689 25.56 -47.91 -13.38
CA SER A 689 24.91 -47.33 -14.56
C SER A 689 25.43 -47.99 -15.83
N TYR A 690 24.64 -47.98 -16.89
CA TYR A 690 25.12 -48.29 -18.23
C TYR A 690 25.45 -47.02 -19.00
N THR A 691 26.43 -47.13 -19.89
CA THR A 691 26.79 -46.12 -20.89
C THR A 691 26.90 -46.80 -22.25
N ILE A 692 26.25 -46.25 -23.27
CA ILE A 692 26.35 -46.71 -24.66
C ILE A 692 27.14 -45.67 -25.45
N SER A 693 28.17 -46.11 -26.16
CA SER A 693 28.99 -45.28 -27.03
C SER A 693 29.04 -45.81 -28.46
N ASN A 694 29.25 -44.93 -29.44
CA ASN A 694 29.41 -45.30 -30.85
C ASN A 694 30.86 -45.75 -31.16
N ALA A 695 31.10 -46.18 -32.40
CA ALA A 695 32.41 -46.60 -32.90
C ALA A 695 33.54 -45.57 -32.72
N ASP A 696 33.20 -44.27 -32.68
CA ASP A 696 34.14 -43.16 -32.50
C ASP A 696 34.43 -42.84 -31.01
N GLY A 697 33.77 -43.56 -30.08
CA GLY A 697 33.93 -43.40 -28.64
C GLY A 697 33.06 -42.30 -28.02
N GLU A 698 32.11 -41.74 -28.78
CA GLU A 698 31.14 -40.76 -28.28
C GLU A 698 30.01 -41.50 -27.54
N VAL A 699 29.69 -41.04 -26.32
CA VAL A 699 28.56 -41.56 -25.54
C VAL A 699 27.26 -41.07 -26.15
N VAL A 700 26.42 -42.00 -26.60
CA VAL A 700 25.12 -41.74 -27.25
C VAL A 700 23.93 -41.98 -26.31
N SER A 701 24.11 -42.73 -25.23
CA SER A 701 23.10 -42.96 -24.21
C SER A 701 23.74 -43.38 -22.89
N SER A 702 23.07 -43.12 -21.78
CA SER A 702 23.40 -43.65 -20.46
C SER A 702 22.14 -43.75 -19.62
N GLY A 703 22.10 -44.69 -18.69
CA GLY A 703 20.96 -44.88 -17.80
C GLY A 703 21.31 -45.79 -16.62
N THR A 704 20.33 -45.97 -15.74
CA THR A 704 20.42 -46.84 -14.56
C THR A 704 19.02 -47.29 -14.14
N LEU A 705 18.95 -48.28 -13.25
CA LEU A 705 17.72 -48.68 -12.56
C LEU A 705 17.68 -47.97 -11.21
N GLU A 706 16.91 -46.89 -11.10
CA GLU A 706 16.86 -46.05 -9.90
C GLU A 706 16.24 -46.77 -8.68
N ALA A 707 15.25 -47.64 -8.91
CA ALA A 707 14.63 -48.49 -7.89
C ALA A 707 13.87 -49.68 -8.52
N GLY A 708 13.64 -50.74 -7.75
CA GLY A 708 12.89 -51.92 -8.20
C GLY A 708 13.76 -53.02 -8.80
N SER A 709 13.14 -54.12 -9.24
CA SER A 709 13.85 -55.32 -9.75
C SER A 709 14.11 -55.30 -11.24
N ASP A 710 13.39 -54.46 -11.99
CA ASP A 710 13.48 -54.40 -13.43
C ASP A 710 12.97 -53.06 -13.99
N GLN A 711 13.58 -52.62 -15.09
CA GLN A 711 13.18 -51.44 -15.86
C GLN A 711 13.46 -51.69 -17.33
N THR A 712 12.71 -51.04 -18.21
CA THR A 712 12.96 -51.05 -19.66
C THR A 712 13.17 -49.63 -20.15
N ASP A 713 14.37 -49.37 -20.70
CA ASP A 713 14.67 -48.12 -21.38
C ASP A 713 14.50 -48.30 -22.89
N VAL A 714 14.01 -47.26 -23.57
CA VAL A 714 13.78 -47.26 -25.02
C VAL A 714 14.78 -46.33 -25.68
N LEU A 715 15.49 -46.82 -26.70
CA LEU A 715 16.50 -46.04 -27.41
C LEU A 715 16.33 -46.15 -28.93
N CYS A 716 16.58 -45.05 -29.64
CA CYS A 716 16.53 -44.99 -31.11
C CYS A 716 17.96 -44.80 -31.64
N LEU A 717 18.53 -45.80 -32.31
CA LEU A 717 19.89 -45.75 -32.86
C LEU A 717 19.91 -45.98 -34.38
N PRO A 718 20.73 -45.24 -35.15
CA PRO A 718 20.98 -45.57 -36.55
C PRO A 718 21.78 -46.88 -36.70
N ASP A 719 21.86 -47.39 -37.94
CA ASP A 719 22.72 -48.54 -38.26
C ASP A 719 24.18 -48.26 -37.88
N GLY A 720 24.78 -49.11 -37.06
CA GLY A 720 26.11 -48.87 -36.53
C GLY A 720 26.59 -49.90 -35.51
N CYS A 721 27.82 -49.70 -35.04
CA CYS A 721 28.43 -50.47 -33.97
C CYS A 721 28.53 -49.66 -32.69
N TYR A 722 28.10 -50.28 -31.60
CA TYR A 722 27.94 -49.63 -30.32
C TYR A 722 28.57 -50.46 -29.21
N PHE A 723 29.06 -49.77 -28.19
CA PHE A 723 29.65 -50.36 -27.00
C PHE A 723 28.80 -49.99 -25.80
N ILE A 724 28.31 -50.98 -25.08
CA ILE A 724 27.72 -50.79 -23.76
C ILE A 724 28.77 -51.08 -22.69
N SER A 725 28.88 -50.20 -21.70
CA SER A 725 29.67 -50.42 -20.50
C SER A 725 28.80 -50.21 -19.27
N THR A 726 28.86 -51.15 -18.34
CA THR A 726 28.22 -51.06 -17.02
C THR A 726 29.25 -51.13 -15.91
N GLY A 727 28.99 -50.45 -14.81
CA GLY A 727 29.80 -50.47 -13.59
C GLY A 727 29.74 -49.15 -12.82
N GLY A 728 30.34 -49.14 -11.63
CA GLY A 728 30.57 -47.93 -10.83
C GLY A 728 29.70 -47.81 -9.58
N GLY A 729 28.84 -48.80 -9.32
CA GLY A 729 28.01 -48.90 -8.14
C GLY A 729 28.65 -49.68 -7.00
N SER A 730 27.90 -49.76 -5.90
CA SER A 730 28.36 -50.44 -4.68
C SER A 730 28.13 -51.96 -4.71
N PHE A 731 27.27 -52.45 -5.60
CA PHE A 731 26.81 -53.84 -5.67
C PHE A 731 26.65 -54.37 -7.12
N ASP A 732 27.54 -53.95 -8.02
CA ASP A 732 27.48 -54.23 -9.48
C ASP A 732 27.21 -55.72 -9.82
N SER A 733 27.67 -56.67 -9.00
CA SER A 733 27.51 -58.11 -9.24
C SER A 733 26.06 -58.63 -9.22
N GLU A 734 25.12 -57.82 -8.76
CA GLU A 734 23.69 -58.17 -8.63
C GLU A 734 22.86 -57.70 -9.84
N ASN A 735 23.50 -56.89 -10.71
CA ASN A 735 22.90 -56.22 -11.84
C ASN A 735 23.14 -56.98 -13.15
N SER A 736 22.09 -57.08 -13.98
CA SER A 736 22.18 -57.64 -15.33
C SER A 736 21.31 -56.89 -16.31
N TRP A 737 21.60 -57.02 -17.61
CA TRP A 737 20.94 -56.27 -18.66
C TRP A 737 20.80 -57.06 -19.95
N GLU A 738 19.82 -56.69 -20.76
CA GLU A 738 19.53 -57.24 -22.09
C GLU A 738 19.21 -56.10 -23.07
N ILE A 739 19.66 -56.21 -24.32
CA ILE A 739 19.34 -55.27 -25.41
C ILE A 739 18.59 -56.04 -26.49
N ILE A 740 17.38 -55.59 -26.79
CA ILE A 740 16.46 -56.19 -27.76
C ILE A 740 16.21 -55.21 -28.91
N LEU A 741 16.42 -55.66 -30.15
CA LEU A 741 16.06 -54.92 -31.36
C LEU A 741 14.91 -55.65 -32.07
N GLY A 742 13.73 -55.05 -32.08
CA GLY A 742 12.49 -55.74 -32.48
C GLY A 742 12.17 -56.89 -31.52
N ASP A 743 12.19 -58.13 -32.01
CA ASP A 743 11.99 -59.36 -31.21
C ASP A 743 13.31 -60.13 -30.98
N VAL A 744 14.46 -59.52 -31.27
CA VAL A 744 15.77 -60.20 -31.27
C VAL A 744 16.64 -59.66 -30.14
N LEU A 745 17.05 -60.54 -29.21
CA LEU A 745 18.11 -60.24 -28.24
C LEU A 745 19.45 -60.11 -28.97
N ILE A 746 20.00 -58.89 -29.00
CA ILE A 746 21.25 -58.57 -29.71
C ILE A 746 22.46 -58.44 -28.78
N ALA A 747 22.25 -58.19 -27.49
CA ALA A 747 23.29 -58.25 -26.47
C ALA A 747 22.71 -58.48 -25.07
N SER A 748 23.53 -58.98 -24.16
CA SER A 748 23.18 -59.16 -22.74
C SER A 748 24.43 -59.26 -21.88
N GLY A 749 24.33 -58.96 -20.59
CA GLY A 749 25.31 -59.42 -19.61
C GLY A 749 25.11 -58.87 -18.20
N THR A 750 26.17 -58.87 -17.40
CA THR A 750 26.17 -58.54 -15.96
C THR A 750 27.13 -57.39 -15.65
N SER A 751 26.90 -56.64 -14.58
CA SER A 751 27.82 -55.56 -14.20
C SER A 751 28.94 -56.02 -13.24
N PRO A 752 30.15 -55.42 -13.27
CA PRO A 752 30.65 -54.50 -14.27
C PRO A 752 31.11 -55.24 -15.53
N MET A 753 30.76 -54.73 -16.71
CA MET A 753 31.24 -55.28 -17.98
C MET A 753 31.28 -54.25 -19.09
N SER A 754 32.02 -54.57 -20.14
CA SER A 754 31.89 -53.90 -21.43
C SER A 754 31.60 -54.92 -22.52
N SER A 755 30.67 -54.60 -23.41
CA SER A 755 30.26 -55.47 -24.51
C SER A 755 29.99 -54.65 -25.78
N VAL A 756 30.06 -55.31 -26.93
CA VAL A 756 29.79 -54.70 -28.24
C VAL A 756 28.53 -55.30 -28.83
N PHE A 757 27.72 -54.46 -29.49
CA PHE A 757 26.54 -54.89 -30.23
C PHE A 757 26.39 -54.12 -31.54
N ILE A 758 25.68 -54.73 -32.48
CA ILE A 758 25.47 -54.20 -33.83
C ILE A 758 23.99 -53.89 -34.00
N VAL A 759 23.71 -52.67 -34.47
CA VAL A 759 22.36 -52.22 -34.83
C VAL A 759 22.28 -52.12 -36.34
N GLY A 760 21.25 -52.71 -36.96
CA GLY A 760 21.05 -52.70 -38.41
C GLY A 760 22.04 -53.57 -39.20
N GLU A 761 22.28 -53.24 -40.47
CA GLU A 761 23.18 -53.99 -41.39
C GLU A 761 24.63 -53.43 -41.42
N ALA A 762 25.18 -53.05 -40.27
CA ALA A 762 26.53 -52.49 -40.23
C ALA A 762 27.63 -53.56 -40.39
N ASP A 763 28.55 -53.36 -41.34
CA ASP A 763 29.77 -54.16 -41.52
C ASP A 763 30.91 -53.54 -40.71
N CYS A 764 31.08 -54.02 -39.48
CA CYS A 764 32.13 -53.56 -38.59
C CYS A 764 33.25 -54.58 -38.61
N ASP A 765 34.44 -54.18 -39.06
CA ASP A 765 35.68 -54.98 -39.08
C ASP A 765 36.21 -55.29 -37.65
N LEU A 766 35.34 -55.82 -36.78
CA LEU A 766 35.63 -56.16 -35.38
C LEU A 766 36.17 -57.58 -35.30
N VAL A 767 37.43 -57.72 -34.88
CA VAL A 767 38.03 -58.98 -34.48
C VAL A 767 38.13 -58.97 -32.96
N LEU A 768 37.24 -59.74 -32.33
CA LEU A 768 37.15 -59.84 -30.87
C LEU A 768 38.18 -60.81 -30.30
N GLY A 769 38.72 -60.44 -29.14
CA GLY A 769 39.60 -61.30 -28.35
C GLY A 769 40.47 -60.47 -27.40
N CYS A 770 41.22 -61.13 -26.53
CA CYS A 770 42.07 -60.41 -25.58
C CYS A 770 43.16 -59.58 -26.30
N THR A 771 43.14 -58.26 -26.10
CA THR A 771 44.13 -57.33 -26.68
C THR A 771 45.32 -57.05 -25.75
N ASP A 772 45.29 -57.57 -24.52
CA ASP A 772 46.37 -57.41 -23.55
C ASP A 772 47.47 -58.45 -23.80
N ALA A 773 48.67 -57.97 -24.19
CA ALA A 773 49.81 -58.82 -24.50
C ALA A 773 50.36 -59.60 -23.29
N GLU A 774 49.96 -59.24 -22.06
CA GLU A 774 50.37 -59.91 -20.82
C GLU A 774 49.42 -61.06 -20.44
N ALA A 775 48.27 -61.19 -21.12
CA ALA A 775 47.33 -62.28 -20.92
C ALA A 775 47.71 -63.55 -21.68
N CYS A 776 47.38 -64.70 -21.09
CA CYS A 776 47.63 -66.04 -21.62
C CYS A 776 46.95 -66.30 -22.97
N ASN A 777 45.80 -65.67 -23.22
CA ASN A 777 45.00 -65.81 -24.44
C ASN A 777 45.03 -64.54 -25.31
N TYR A 778 46.07 -63.72 -25.17
CA TYR A 778 46.32 -62.59 -26.07
C TYR A 778 46.22 -62.99 -27.54
N SER A 779 45.46 -62.22 -28.32
CA SER A 779 45.35 -62.35 -29.77
C SER A 779 45.87 -61.09 -30.44
N SER A 780 46.91 -61.23 -31.26
CA SER A 780 47.42 -60.12 -32.07
C SER A 780 46.52 -59.75 -33.26
N GLU A 781 45.52 -60.58 -33.56
CA GLU A 781 44.52 -60.31 -34.59
C GLU A 781 43.32 -59.55 -34.00
N ALA A 782 43.14 -59.57 -32.67
CA ALA A 782 42.07 -58.84 -32.01
C ALA A 782 42.34 -57.33 -32.03
N ASN A 783 41.36 -56.56 -32.51
CA ASN A 783 41.38 -55.11 -32.47
C ASN A 783 40.43 -54.52 -31.40
N TYR A 784 39.64 -55.37 -30.74
CA TYR A 784 38.81 -54.99 -29.60
C TYR A 784 38.84 -56.07 -28.51
N ASN A 785 39.02 -55.62 -27.26
CA ASN A 785 39.03 -56.49 -26.08
C ASN A 785 37.58 -56.85 -25.72
N ASP A 786 37.26 -58.14 -25.75
CA ASP A 786 35.94 -58.68 -25.42
C ASP A 786 35.83 -59.15 -23.96
N GLY A 787 36.77 -58.72 -23.10
CA GLY A 787 36.84 -59.14 -21.71
C GLY A 787 37.35 -60.57 -21.51
N SER A 788 37.70 -61.29 -22.59
CA SER A 788 38.18 -62.67 -22.48
C SER A 788 39.59 -62.82 -21.91
N CYS A 789 40.31 -61.72 -21.63
CA CYS A 789 41.68 -61.75 -21.14
C CYS A 789 41.82 -62.57 -19.86
N CYS A 790 42.63 -63.63 -19.94
CA CYS A 790 42.97 -64.42 -18.77
C CYS A 790 44.46 -64.35 -18.45
N TYR A 791 44.77 -64.17 -17.17
CA TYR A 791 46.10 -63.80 -16.71
C TYR A 791 46.88 -64.97 -16.08
N PRO A 792 48.22 -64.90 -16.08
CA PRO A 792 49.07 -65.97 -15.58
C PRO A 792 49.22 -65.96 -14.05
N GLY A 793 49.08 -67.12 -13.40
CA GLY A 793 49.18 -67.30 -11.94
C GLY A 793 49.46 -68.76 -11.57
N CYS A 794 49.61 -69.09 -10.29
CA CYS A 794 49.93 -70.48 -9.92
C CYS A 794 48.70 -71.39 -10.06
N MET A 795 48.72 -72.35 -10.98
CA MET A 795 47.58 -73.24 -11.24
C MET A 795 47.57 -74.54 -10.43
N ASP A 796 48.54 -74.78 -9.54
CA ASP A 796 48.58 -75.99 -8.72
C ASP A 796 47.82 -75.79 -7.41
N PRO A 797 46.67 -76.48 -7.19
CA PRO A 797 45.86 -76.34 -5.97
C PRO A 797 46.59 -76.74 -4.68
N SER A 798 47.74 -77.40 -4.78
CA SER A 798 48.57 -77.79 -3.65
C SER A 798 49.66 -76.76 -3.28
N ALA A 799 49.80 -75.68 -4.05
CA ALA A 799 50.67 -74.56 -3.74
C ALA A 799 50.01 -73.57 -2.77
N ILE A 800 50.80 -72.92 -1.92
CA ILE A 800 50.33 -71.93 -0.94
C ILE A 800 49.81 -70.67 -1.62
N ASN A 801 50.34 -70.32 -2.79
CA ASN A 801 49.88 -69.20 -3.60
C ASN A 801 49.08 -69.66 -4.83
N PHE A 802 48.39 -70.80 -4.73
CA PHE A 802 47.44 -71.23 -5.77
C PHE A 802 46.46 -70.10 -6.07
N ASP A 803 46.36 -69.76 -7.35
CA ASP A 803 45.42 -68.79 -7.87
C ASP A 803 44.33 -69.54 -8.67
N PRO A 804 43.10 -69.65 -8.12
CA PRO A 804 42.00 -70.33 -8.79
C PRO A 804 41.50 -69.62 -10.05
N TRP A 805 41.94 -68.38 -10.32
CA TRP A 805 41.56 -67.59 -11.50
C TRP A 805 42.66 -67.50 -12.57
N ALA A 806 43.81 -68.14 -12.35
CA ALA A 806 44.87 -68.23 -13.35
C ALA A 806 44.53 -69.22 -14.46
N CYS A 807 44.62 -68.81 -15.74
CA CYS A 807 44.41 -69.73 -16.87
C CYS A 807 45.70 -70.30 -17.47
N CYS A 808 46.86 -69.76 -17.12
CA CYS A 808 48.15 -70.36 -17.43
C CYS A 808 49.14 -70.18 -16.29
N ASP A 809 50.03 -71.16 -16.10
CA ASP A 809 50.99 -71.17 -14.99
C ASP A 809 52.11 -70.14 -15.22
N ASN A 810 52.32 -69.24 -14.26
CA ASN A 810 53.42 -68.27 -14.30
C ASN A 810 54.76 -68.82 -13.76
N GLY A 811 54.79 -70.10 -13.35
CA GLY A 811 55.96 -70.77 -12.81
C GLY A 811 56.31 -70.36 -11.37
N GLY A 812 55.42 -69.61 -10.70
CA GLY A 812 55.61 -69.02 -9.38
C GLY A 812 55.03 -69.83 -8.21
N CYS A 813 54.60 -71.07 -8.42
CA CYS A 813 54.01 -71.90 -7.36
C CYS A 813 54.96 -72.14 -6.18
N LEU A 814 54.52 -71.77 -4.97
CA LEU A 814 55.24 -71.88 -3.70
C LEU A 814 54.70 -73.06 -2.88
N TYR A 815 55.56 -73.99 -2.48
CA TYR A 815 55.20 -75.12 -1.61
C TYR A 815 55.99 -75.04 -0.30
N GLY A 816 55.30 -75.01 0.84
CA GLY A 816 55.91 -74.91 2.18
C GLY A 816 56.22 -76.27 2.84
N PRO A 817 56.97 -76.30 3.96
CA PRO A 817 57.23 -77.54 4.72
C PRO A 817 56.08 -77.88 5.69
N GLU A 818 55.89 -79.18 5.95
CA GLU A 818 54.77 -79.77 6.72
C GLU A 818 54.56 -79.23 8.16
N ASN A 819 53.28 -79.09 8.53
CA ASN A 819 52.62 -79.08 9.86
C ASN A 819 52.61 -77.82 10.75
N ASP A 820 51.41 -77.30 11.02
CA ASP A 820 50.66 -77.47 12.30
C ASP A 820 49.84 -76.20 12.69
N LEU A 821 48.52 -76.20 12.43
CA LEU A 821 47.58 -75.28 13.07
C LEU A 821 46.33 -75.98 13.65
N CYS A 822 46.27 -77.32 13.66
CA CYS A 822 45.11 -78.06 14.19
C CYS A 822 45.38 -78.74 15.55
N SER A 823 46.53 -78.50 16.17
CA SER A 823 46.94 -79.07 17.47
C SER A 823 46.11 -78.59 18.69
N GLY A 824 45.25 -77.58 18.53
CA GLY A 824 44.44 -77.01 19.62
C GLY A 824 42.91 -77.10 19.46
N ALA A 825 42.39 -77.68 18.38
CA ALA A 825 40.94 -77.65 18.11
C ALA A 825 40.20 -78.75 18.90
N PHE A 826 39.25 -78.34 19.74
CA PHE A 826 38.33 -79.25 20.44
C PHE A 826 37.07 -79.50 19.58
N PRO A 827 36.53 -80.73 19.55
CA PRO A 827 35.32 -81.01 18.78
C PRO A 827 34.07 -80.39 19.45
N LEU A 828 33.27 -79.66 18.68
CA LEU A 828 31.92 -79.23 19.07
C LEU A 828 30.92 -80.29 18.64
N GLU A 829 30.06 -80.73 19.57
CA GLU A 829 28.95 -81.61 19.25
C GLU A 829 27.75 -80.82 18.68
N LEU A 830 27.01 -81.49 17.79
CA LEU A 830 25.85 -80.96 17.08
C LEU A 830 24.82 -80.37 18.05
N GLY A 831 24.61 -79.06 17.94
CA GLY A 831 23.64 -78.29 18.74
C GLY A 831 24.23 -77.33 19.79
N THR A 832 25.55 -77.08 19.79
CA THR A 832 26.17 -76.12 20.72
C THR A 832 26.19 -74.70 20.12
N THR A 833 25.61 -73.71 20.82
CA THR A 833 25.71 -72.28 20.46
C THR A 833 26.86 -71.62 21.22
N LEU A 834 27.79 -71.00 20.50
CA LEU A 834 28.93 -70.26 21.07
C LEU A 834 28.71 -68.76 20.86
N VAL A 835 28.70 -67.99 21.95
CA VAL A 835 28.71 -66.52 21.90
C VAL A 835 30.16 -66.06 22.04
N THR A 836 30.70 -65.42 21.00
CA THR A 836 31.93 -64.62 21.10
C THR A 836 31.55 -63.14 21.12
N ASN A 837 32.46 -62.31 21.63
CA ASN A 837 32.17 -60.93 22.06
C ASN A 837 31.85 -59.92 20.92
N GLU A 838 31.66 -60.34 19.67
CA GLU A 838 31.32 -59.44 18.55
C GLU A 838 30.33 -60.05 17.53
N GLY A 839 29.28 -60.73 18.02
CA GLY A 839 27.94 -60.62 17.42
C GLY A 839 27.64 -61.07 15.98
N ALA A 840 28.53 -61.76 15.26
CA ALA A 840 28.20 -62.33 13.94
C ALA A 840 27.95 -63.85 14.01
N TRP A 841 26.82 -64.28 13.45
CA TRP A 841 26.45 -65.69 13.26
C TRP A 841 27.19 -66.23 12.03
N LEU A 842 27.79 -67.42 12.14
CA LEU A 842 28.19 -68.22 10.97
C LEU A 842 27.15 -69.30 10.71
#